data_AF-A0A1I1PR86-F1
#
_entry.id   AF-A0A1I1PR86-F1
#
_cell.length_a   1.000
_cell.length_b   1.000
_cell.length_c   1.000
_cell.angle_alpha   90.00
_cell.angle_beta   90.00
_cell.angle_gamma   90.00
#
_symmetry.space_group_name_H-M   'P 1'
#
loop_
_entity.id
_entity.type
_entity.pdbx_description
1 polymer ?
#
loop_
_entity_poly.entity_id
_entity_poly.type
_entity_poly.pdbx_seq_one_letter_code
_entity_poly.pdbx_strand_id
1 'polypeptide(L)'
;MNEQIQYREADGTLVTMMGSRPTERHARERGEAWDAPDAGPGRYLTFPTFYFQNRTFGLEIHDHVPAGISRVDVYLRVNQGIFDGTTFSLFRNILDTTVRDYGWSLNYGFNNPKQGGLPICSEGQPKEDCMMSFDSNWRTDPHSPLKIGDKVELAPAPRLKRDPVVDGGGSRYYSFEQLYVVGVGMRPWYGIAPNLDSEPLPEETLLGGQASISYNYSEEPMRVFQQMANNIGIVNTQRFVEGRRLFHTSFLDGKHSEHDADNPVFTAHIGQLGPRYNQPRCIECHTNNGRSVAAGIGAKLDTMSMLTNGADGRADPAYGYNVQQHAQDPTATPFDVTLQALDKTVRTLPDGERVELVKPVFAFKGPTPAQFSARQAPQVIGMGLIEALPEATILAQADPNDANGDGVRGIPNWIVDPETGKTHLGRFGWKASKASLRHQVGDALIKDMGVTSPTFPTRGCQRGAPDCRTTSAATSVSEGELQRLTHYLSLIGVPAQRSLRSGFPDGIRVSPEHDVDPPLIARGAALFNQVRCVACHTATMKTGNTHPFAELRNQTIHPYSDLLLHDMGPNLADSLREANAAPNLWRTAPLWGVGSLRFVQGGDANVRLLHDGRARSMLEAILWHGGEADSSRTQFEALPKADRDAVVAFLQSL
;
A
#
# COMPACT_ATOMS: atom_id res chain seq x y z
N MET A 1 18.88 -15.15 0.48
CA MET A 1 17.98 -16.27 0.85
C MET A 1 16.57 -15.75 1.04
N ASN A 2 15.55 -16.55 0.70
CA ASN A 2 14.16 -16.22 0.97
C ASN A 2 13.84 -16.67 2.41
N GLU A 3 13.59 -15.71 3.29
CA GLU A 3 13.21 -15.95 4.68
C GLU A 3 11.83 -16.63 4.74
N GLN A 4 11.70 -17.68 5.53
CA GLN A 4 10.39 -18.21 5.91
C GLN A 4 9.87 -17.36 7.05
N ILE A 5 8.65 -16.86 6.95
CA ILE A 5 8.07 -16.00 8.00
C ILE A 5 7.44 -16.80 9.15
N GLN A 6 7.12 -18.08 8.92
CA GLN A 6 6.60 -18.97 9.95
C GLN A 6 6.81 -20.44 9.56
N TYR A 7 7.20 -21.28 10.51
CA TYR A 7 7.34 -22.73 10.33
C TYR A 7 7.25 -23.47 11.68
N ARG A 8 7.15 -24.81 11.63
CA ARG A 8 7.21 -25.65 12.84
C ARG A 8 8.50 -26.47 12.86
N GLU A 9 9.13 -26.53 14.03
CA GLU A 9 10.25 -27.43 14.28
C GLU A 9 9.76 -28.86 14.51
N ALA A 10 10.70 -29.82 14.58
CA ALA A 10 10.37 -31.25 14.67
C ALA A 10 9.64 -31.64 15.97
N ASP A 11 9.85 -30.88 17.05
CA ASP A 11 9.19 -31.06 18.35
C ASP A 11 7.80 -30.40 18.42
N GLY A 12 7.39 -29.67 17.37
CA GLY A 12 6.13 -28.93 17.30
C GLY A 12 6.23 -27.45 17.63
N THR A 13 7.39 -26.96 18.09
CA THR A 13 7.66 -25.54 18.37
C THR A 13 7.32 -24.69 17.14
N LEU A 14 6.51 -23.65 17.33
CA LEU A 14 6.15 -22.71 16.27
C LEU A 14 7.19 -21.59 16.24
N VAL A 15 7.90 -21.46 15.12
CA VAL A 15 8.82 -20.35 14.89
C VAL A 15 8.15 -19.31 14.01
N THR A 16 8.12 -18.05 14.46
CA THR A 16 7.57 -16.91 13.72
C THR A 16 8.62 -15.81 13.60
N MET A 17 8.84 -15.31 12.39
CA MET A 17 9.72 -14.18 12.11
C MET A 17 8.88 -12.93 11.95
N MET A 18 9.22 -11.88 12.69
CA MET A 18 8.51 -10.60 12.68
C MET A 18 9.50 -9.47 12.45
N GLY A 19 9.43 -8.81 11.30
CA GLY A 19 10.19 -7.61 11.01
C GLY A 19 9.59 -6.36 11.65
N SER A 20 10.43 -5.40 12.03
CA SER A 20 10.00 -4.13 12.62
C SER A 20 10.97 -2.99 12.33
N ARG A 21 10.44 -1.77 12.44
CA ARG A 21 11.18 -0.52 12.33
C ARG A 21 10.81 0.42 13.49
N PRO A 22 11.70 1.34 13.85
CA PRO A 22 11.47 2.42 14.79
C PRO A 22 10.29 3.31 14.42
N THR A 23 9.47 3.63 15.42
CA THR A 23 8.46 4.70 15.44
C THR A 23 8.90 5.76 16.47
N GLU A 24 8.42 6.99 16.37
CA GLU A 24 8.81 8.05 17.31
C GLU A 24 7.94 8.06 18.58
N ARG A 25 6.78 7.37 18.56
CA ARG A 25 5.82 7.22 19.67
C ARG A 25 5.19 5.83 19.70
N HIS A 26 4.43 5.49 20.75
CA HIS A 26 3.62 4.27 20.83
C HIS A 26 2.31 4.38 20.03
N ALA A 27 1.64 3.25 19.75
CA ALA A 27 0.49 3.18 18.83
C ALA A 27 -0.73 3.96 19.27
N ARG A 28 -0.78 4.24 20.57
CA ARG A 28 -1.89 4.86 21.27
C ARG A 28 -1.48 6.22 21.86
N GLU A 29 -0.33 6.78 21.47
CA GLU A 29 0.06 8.14 21.82
C GLU A 29 -0.31 9.13 20.72
N ARG A 30 -1.04 10.19 21.10
CA ARG A 30 -1.29 11.36 20.22
C ARG A 30 -0.40 12.56 20.57
N GLY A 31 0.04 12.64 21.81
CA GLY A 31 0.72 13.82 22.36
C GLY A 31 -0.16 14.57 23.36
N GLU A 32 -1.49 14.50 23.16
CA GLU A 32 -2.50 15.21 23.94
C GLU A 32 -3.42 14.24 24.71
N ALA A 33 -4.24 14.79 25.61
CA ALA A 33 -5.23 14.00 26.34
C ALA A 33 -6.26 13.37 25.38
N TRP A 34 -6.67 12.13 25.65
CA TRP A 34 -7.46 11.35 24.71
C TRP A 34 -8.91 11.81 24.48
N ASP A 35 -9.41 12.65 25.36
CA ASP A 35 -10.71 13.32 25.27
C ASP A 35 -10.67 14.59 24.40
N ALA A 36 -9.48 15.06 24.04
CA ALA A 36 -9.30 16.26 23.22
C ALA A 36 -9.28 15.96 21.70
N PRO A 37 -9.65 16.93 20.86
CA PRO A 37 -9.23 16.95 19.46
C PRO A 37 -7.71 16.93 19.33
N ASP A 38 -7.21 16.30 18.28
CA ASP A 38 -5.77 16.27 18.01
C ASP A 38 -5.24 17.69 17.74
N ALA A 39 -4.11 18.04 18.37
CA ALA A 39 -3.44 19.33 18.16
C ALA A 39 -2.47 19.30 16.95
N GLY A 40 -2.13 18.10 16.47
CA GLY A 40 -1.30 17.88 15.29
C GLY A 40 -0.98 16.41 15.13
N PRO A 41 -0.69 15.93 13.92
CA PRO A 41 -0.65 14.50 13.63
C PRO A 41 0.31 13.78 14.57
N GLY A 42 -0.13 12.62 15.07
CA GLY A 42 0.69 11.68 15.85
C GLY A 42 2.02 11.32 15.19
N ARG A 43 2.88 10.62 15.93
CA ARG A 43 4.23 10.20 15.47
C ARG A 43 4.52 8.70 15.62
N TYR A 44 3.49 7.89 15.54
CA TYR A 44 3.56 6.44 15.53
C TYR A 44 3.78 5.91 14.11
N LEU A 45 2.95 6.30 13.14
CA LEU A 45 3.08 5.83 11.75
C LEU A 45 4.12 6.61 10.93
N THR A 46 4.78 7.62 11.52
CA THR A 46 5.88 8.39 10.90
C THR A 46 7.12 7.54 10.68
N PHE A 47 7.87 7.82 9.60
CA PHE A 47 9.22 7.30 9.44
C PHE A 47 10.23 8.33 9.98
N PRO A 48 11.03 8.02 11.02
CA PRO A 48 11.97 8.98 11.57
C PRO A 48 13.10 9.28 10.57
N THR A 49 13.86 10.35 10.81
CA THR A 49 15.09 10.61 10.05
C THR A 49 16.01 9.38 10.06
N PHE A 50 16.71 9.13 8.95
CA PHE A 50 17.63 8.01 8.76
C PHE A 50 17.00 6.61 8.94
N TYR A 51 15.67 6.45 8.83
CA TYR A 51 14.97 5.17 9.02
C TYR A 51 15.52 4.01 8.17
N PHE A 52 16.20 4.31 7.07
CA PHE A 52 16.79 3.35 6.13
C PHE A 52 18.22 2.90 6.51
N GLN A 53 18.79 3.40 7.60
CA GLN A 53 20.15 3.09 8.08
C GLN A 53 20.11 2.75 9.57
N ASN A 54 20.65 1.59 9.93
CA ASN A 54 20.84 1.16 11.33
C ASN A 54 19.57 1.15 12.19
N ARG A 55 18.39 1.09 11.55
CA ARG A 55 17.08 1.27 12.19
C ARG A 55 16.10 0.20 11.72
N THR A 56 16.57 -0.99 11.38
CA THR A 56 15.65 -2.12 11.16
C THR A 56 16.11 -3.33 11.95
N PHE A 57 15.12 -4.10 12.38
CA PHE A 57 15.32 -5.24 13.24
C PHE A 57 14.11 -6.16 13.13
N GLY A 58 14.10 -7.23 13.92
CA GLY A 58 12.93 -8.06 14.07
C GLY A 58 13.06 -9.03 15.23
N LEU A 59 11.99 -9.77 15.45
CA LEU A 59 11.88 -10.79 16.49
C LEU A 59 11.76 -12.15 15.81
N GLU A 60 12.63 -13.07 16.19
CA GLU A 60 12.46 -14.49 15.94
C GLU A 60 11.82 -15.08 17.20
N ILE A 61 10.56 -15.51 17.10
CA ILE A 61 9.74 -15.99 18.22
C ILE A 61 9.61 -17.50 18.14
N HIS A 62 10.12 -18.20 19.14
CA HIS A 62 10.02 -19.64 19.33
C HIS A 62 8.97 -19.92 20.39
N ASP A 63 7.79 -20.36 19.94
CA ASP A 63 6.68 -20.68 20.81
C ASP A 63 6.60 -22.20 21.01
N HIS A 64 6.97 -22.62 22.22
CA HIS A 64 7.04 -24.03 22.61
C HIS A 64 5.71 -24.54 23.18
N VAL A 65 4.68 -23.69 23.31
CA VAL A 65 3.38 -24.08 23.87
C VAL A 65 2.70 -25.18 23.03
N PRO A 66 2.74 -25.15 21.68
CA PRO A 66 2.30 -26.27 20.86
C PRO A 66 3.09 -27.57 21.05
N ALA A 67 4.33 -27.48 21.53
CA ALA A 67 5.16 -28.64 21.90
C ALA A 67 4.93 -29.11 23.34
N GLY A 68 3.95 -28.53 24.06
CA GLY A 68 3.59 -28.88 25.43
C GLY A 68 4.44 -28.21 26.51
N ILE A 69 5.25 -27.20 26.15
CA ILE A 69 6.09 -26.45 27.08
C ILE A 69 5.52 -25.03 27.20
N SER A 70 5.06 -24.63 28.39
CA SER A 70 4.52 -23.28 28.67
C SER A 70 5.63 -22.21 28.65
N ARG A 71 6.21 -21.93 27.49
CA ARG A 71 7.34 -21.00 27.32
C ARG A 71 7.39 -20.47 25.89
N VAL A 72 7.70 -19.18 25.78
CA VAL A 72 8.02 -18.53 24.52
C VAL A 72 9.39 -17.87 24.64
N ASP A 73 10.28 -18.19 23.70
CA ASP A 73 11.60 -17.58 23.56
C ASP A 73 11.56 -16.54 22.42
N VAL A 74 12.13 -15.37 22.66
CA VAL A 74 12.15 -14.27 21.70
C VAL A 74 13.60 -13.83 21.50
N TYR A 75 14.04 -13.84 20.25
CA TYR A 75 15.39 -13.42 19.85
C TYR A 75 15.31 -12.12 19.07
N LEU A 76 16.05 -11.09 19.52
CA LEU A 76 16.16 -9.83 18.79
C LEU A 76 17.21 -9.96 17.69
N ARG A 77 16.79 -9.74 16.44
CA ARG A 77 17.64 -9.73 15.26
C ARG A 77 17.82 -8.30 14.78
N VAL A 78 19.03 -7.78 14.85
CA VAL A 78 19.37 -6.46 14.28
C VAL A 78 19.79 -6.65 12.83
N ASN A 79 19.13 -5.97 11.89
CA ASN A 79 19.50 -6.06 10.48
C ASN A 79 20.75 -5.25 10.16
N GLN A 80 20.91 -4.09 10.78
CA GLN A 80 22.05 -3.19 10.57
C GLN A 80 22.42 -2.46 11.86
N GLY A 81 23.72 -2.42 12.15
CA GLY A 81 24.27 -1.61 13.24
C GLY A 81 24.21 -2.26 14.62
N ILE A 82 24.19 -1.44 15.67
CA ILE A 82 24.24 -1.84 17.08
C ILE A 82 23.15 -1.13 17.85
N PHE A 83 22.34 -1.91 18.56
CA PHE A 83 21.38 -1.42 19.54
C PHE A 83 21.93 -1.57 20.96
N ASP A 84 21.76 -0.54 21.78
CA ASP A 84 22.28 -0.42 23.14
C ASP A 84 21.20 0.13 24.07
N GLY A 85 20.66 -0.72 24.94
CA GLY A 85 19.56 -0.35 25.82
C GLY A 85 18.17 -0.62 25.24
N THR A 86 18.04 -1.57 24.31
CA THR A 86 16.73 -1.99 23.79
C THR A 86 15.89 -2.54 24.92
N THR A 87 14.69 -1.98 25.07
CA THR A 87 13.68 -2.51 26.01
C THR A 87 12.58 -3.23 25.22
N PHE A 88 11.95 -4.22 25.84
CA PHE A 88 10.84 -4.94 25.25
C PHE A 88 9.68 -4.95 26.23
N SER A 89 8.56 -4.38 25.81
CA SER A 89 7.34 -4.36 26.61
C SER A 89 6.39 -5.44 26.14
N LEU A 90 5.88 -6.22 27.10
CA LEU A 90 4.87 -7.24 26.89
C LEU A 90 3.64 -6.98 27.75
N PHE A 91 2.49 -7.36 27.20
CA PHE A 91 1.18 -7.42 27.85
C PHE A 91 0.71 -6.12 28.49
N ARG A 92 -0.35 -5.53 27.93
CA ARG A 92 -1.12 -4.52 28.64
C ARG A 92 -1.96 -5.18 29.72
N ASN A 93 -1.83 -4.73 30.97
CA ASN A 93 -2.70 -5.15 32.06
C ASN A 93 -4.11 -4.56 31.84
N ILE A 94 -4.95 -5.31 31.13
CA ILE A 94 -6.30 -4.86 30.76
C ILE A 94 -7.29 -4.92 31.92
N LEU A 95 -6.96 -5.69 32.97
CA LEU A 95 -7.78 -5.81 34.18
C LEU A 95 -7.70 -4.57 35.06
N ASP A 96 -6.64 -3.76 34.92
CA ASP A 96 -6.53 -2.48 35.59
C ASP A 96 -7.24 -1.39 34.77
N THR A 97 -8.47 -1.07 35.17
CA THR A 97 -9.29 -0.02 34.54
C THR A 97 -8.70 1.40 34.63
N THR A 98 -7.63 1.60 35.42
CA THR A 98 -6.90 2.86 35.49
C THR A 98 -5.76 2.95 34.47
N VAL A 99 -5.39 1.82 33.85
CA VAL A 99 -4.41 1.77 32.75
C VAL A 99 -5.06 2.31 31.47
N ARG A 100 -5.07 3.64 31.36
CA ARG A 100 -5.59 4.37 30.20
C ARG A 100 -4.60 4.41 29.04
N ASP A 101 -3.31 4.57 29.36
CA ASP A 101 -2.26 4.79 28.37
C ASP A 101 -1.27 3.60 28.27
N TYR A 102 -0.57 3.23 29.36
CA TYR A 102 0.45 2.15 29.34
C TYR A 102 0.48 1.39 30.67
N GLY A 103 0.41 0.06 30.62
CA GLY A 103 0.56 -0.80 31.79
C GLY A 103 1.18 -2.11 31.35
N TRP A 104 2.50 -2.12 31.23
CA TRP A 104 3.26 -3.28 30.74
C TRP A 104 3.71 -4.12 31.92
N SER A 105 3.38 -5.41 31.92
CA SER A 105 3.73 -6.30 33.03
C SER A 105 5.20 -6.74 33.00
N LEU A 106 5.87 -6.61 31.86
CA LEU A 106 7.27 -6.98 31.65
C LEU A 106 7.95 -5.94 30.76
N ASN A 107 8.91 -5.19 31.32
CA ASN A 107 9.69 -4.18 30.59
C ASN A 107 11.18 -4.35 30.89
N TYR A 108 11.82 -5.31 30.22
CA TYR A 108 13.25 -5.59 30.34
C TYR A 108 13.89 -5.72 28.95
N GLY A 109 15.21 -5.63 28.89
CA GLY A 109 15.95 -5.69 27.64
C GLY A 109 16.35 -7.10 27.22
N PHE A 110 16.77 -7.23 25.96
CA PHE A 110 17.39 -8.45 25.43
C PHE A 110 18.83 -8.54 25.94
N ASN A 111 19.03 -9.15 27.10
CA ASN A 111 20.33 -9.19 27.77
C ASN A 111 21.32 -10.06 26.99
N ASN A 112 22.53 -9.53 26.82
CA ASN A 112 23.61 -10.21 26.11
C ASN A 112 24.67 -10.75 27.08
N PRO A 113 24.79 -12.08 27.27
CA PRO A 113 25.79 -12.69 28.14
C PRO A 113 27.23 -12.35 27.76
N LYS A 114 27.51 -12.10 26.46
CA LYS A 114 28.84 -11.71 25.97
C LYS A 114 29.17 -10.24 26.23
N GLN A 115 28.18 -9.44 26.59
CA GLN A 115 28.32 -8.02 26.95
C GLN A 115 28.10 -7.81 28.44
N GLY A 116 28.44 -8.79 29.28
CA GLY A 116 28.28 -8.70 30.74
C GLY A 116 26.81 -8.62 31.19
N GLY A 117 25.88 -9.15 30.39
CA GLY A 117 24.44 -9.09 30.66
C GLY A 117 23.77 -7.78 30.25
N LEU A 118 24.51 -6.86 29.60
CA LEU A 118 23.94 -5.61 29.09
C LEU A 118 23.03 -5.86 27.87
N PRO A 119 21.98 -5.06 27.67
CA PRO A 119 21.05 -5.18 26.53
C PRO A 119 21.64 -4.60 25.24
N ILE A 120 22.74 -5.18 24.79
CA ILE A 120 23.50 -4.75 23.61
C ILE A 120 23.39 -5.82 22.53
N CYS A 121 22.79 -5.47 21.39
CA CYS A 121 22.53 -6.37 20.29
C CYS A 121 23.08 -5.79 18.99
N SER A 122 23.83 -6.59 18.24
CA SER A 122 24.53 -6.16 17.02
C SER A 122 24.12 -7.00 15.81
N GLU A 123 24.24 -6.40 14.63
CA GLU A 123 24.16 -7.13 13.36
C GLU A 123 25.14 -8.31 13.33
N GLY A 124 24.68 -9.45 12.79
CA GLY A 124 25.51 -10.63 12.54
C GLY A 124 25.89 -11.46 13.77
N GLN A 125 25.47 -11.08 14.98
CA GLN A 125 25.73 -11.87 16.18
C GLN A 125 24.89 -13.16 16.25
N PRO A 126 25.34 -14.20 17.00
CA PRO A 126 24.51 -15.36 17.35
C PRO A 126 23.18 -14.93 17.98
N LYS A 127 22.08 -15.63 17.67
CA LYS A 127 20.76 -15.22 18.19
C LYS A 127 20.68 -15.33 19.70
N GLU A 128 21.33 -16.34 20.24
CA GLU A 128 21.37 -16.68 21.66
C GLU A 128 22.00 -15.56 22.49
N ASP A 129 22.80 -14.68 21.86
CA ASP A 129 23.40 -13.53 22.51
C ASP A 129 22.40 -12.38 22.71
N CYS A 130 21.21 -12.38 22.11
CA CYS A 130 20.16 -11.40 22.39
C CYS A 130 18.78 -12.03 22.44
N MET A 131 18.49 -12.64 23.58
CA MET A 131 17.25 -13.36 23.79
C MET A 131 16.56 -12.99 25.10
N MET A 132 15.28 -13.29 25.15
CA MET A 132 14.50 -13.31 26.38
C MET A 132 13.45 -14.41 26.32
N SER A 133 12.90 -14.76 27.48
CA SER A 133 11.87 -15.76 27.61
C SER A 133 10.77 -15.28 28.53
N PHE A 134 9.54 -15.73 28.29
CA PHE A 134 8.44 -15.65 29.24
C PHE A 134 7.63 -16.94 29.22
N ASP A 135 7.05 -17.31 30.35
CA ASP A 135 6.44 -18.63 30.60
C ASP A 135 5.02 -18.55 31.16
N SER A 136 4.51 -17.33 31.34
CA SER A 136 3.24 -17.05 31.98
C SER A 136 2.44 -15.99 31.23
N ASN A 137 1.12 -16.10 31.28
CA ASN A 137 0.19 -15.10 30.79
C ASN A 137 0.11 -13.95 31.81
N TRP A 138 0.17 -12.71 31.32
CA TRP A 138 0.05 -11.51 32.15
C TRP A 138 -1.10 -10.59 31.76
N ARG A 139 -1.88 -10.97 30.75
CA ARG A 139 -2.96 -10.14 30.21
C ARG A 139 -4.26 -10.30 30.98
N THR A 140 -4.71 -11.55 31.12
CA THR A 140 -6.04 -11.88 31.66
C THR A 140 -5.99 -12.66 32.95
N ASP A 141 -4.88 -13.35 33.22
CA ASP A 141 -4.67 -14.14 34.44
C ASP A 141 -3.17 -14.15 34.77
N PRO A 142 -2.67 -13.09 35.43
CA PRO A 142 -1.24 -12.94 35.71
C PRO A 142 -0.62 -14.15 36.40
N HIS A 143 0.51 -14.62 35.85
CA HIS A 143 1.29 -15.79 36.30
C HIS A 143 0.70 -17.16 35.95
N SER A 144 -0.47 -17.23 35.32
CA SER A 144 -0.98 -18.51 34.82
C SER A 144 -0.12 -19.06 33.67
N PRO A 145 -0.02 -20.39 33.48
CA PRO A 145 0.69 -20.96 32.34
C PRO A 145 0.12 -20.49 31.00
N LEU A 146 1.01 -20.25 30.02
CA LEU A 146 0.62 -19.92 28.65
C LEU A 146 -0.13 -21.09 28.00
N LYS A 147 -1.20 -20.75 27.28
CA LYS A 147 -1.98 -21.69 26.48
C LYS A 147 -2.14 -21.19 25.04
N ILE A 148 -2.34 -22.12 24.11
CA ILE A 148 -2.69 -21.79 22.72
C ILE A 148 -3.92 -20.87 22.73
N GLY A 149 -3.83 -19.78 21.97
CA GLY A 149 -4.84 -18.73 21.90
C GLY A 149 -4.60 -17.55 22.83
N ASP A 150 -3.65 -17.63 23.77
CA ASP A 150 -3.28 -16.46 24.57
C ASP A 150 -2.74 -15.34 23.67
N LYS A 151 -3.22 -14.12 23.92
CA LYS A 151 -2.93 -12.94 23.11
C LYS A 151 -1.85 -12.10 23.78
N VAL A 152 -0.70 -11.94 23.11
CA VAL A 152 0.47 -11.20 23.61
C VAL A 152 0.66 -9.93 22.77
N GLU A 153 0.51 -8.76 23.40
CA GLU A 153 0.92 -7.49 22.78
C GLU A 153 2.45 -7.32 22.91
N LEU A 154 3.14 -7.11 21.79
CA LEU A 154 4.58 -6.92 21.69
C LEU A 154 4.88 -5.46 21.31
N ALA A 155 5.73 -4.81 22.09
CA ALA A 155 6.22 -3.45 21.80
C ALA A 155 7.73 -3.34 22.08
N PRO A 156 8.60 -3.73 21.12
CA PRO A 156 10.03 -3.46 21.22
C PRO A 156 10.30 -1.96 21.15
N ALA A 157 11.28 -1.49 21.91
CA ALA A 157 11.72 -0.10 21.91
C ALA A 157 13.25 -0.08 21.70
N PRO A 158 13.69 -0.05 20.43
CA PRO A 158 15.11 -0.10 20.11
C PRO A 158 15.80 1.22 20.47
N ARG A 159 17.05 1.10 20.89
CA ARG A 159 17.93 2.26 21.11
C ARG A 159 19.20 2.05 20.33
N LEU A 160 19.56 2.99 19.47
CA LEU A 160 20.83 2.93 18.76
C LEU A 160 21.96 3.30 19.71
N LYS A 161 23.14 2.69 19.49
CA LYS A 161 24.37 3.10 20.16
C LYS A 161 24.60 4.60 19.96
N ARG A 162 24.79 5.35 21.06
CA ARG A 162 24.88 6.82 21.03
C ARG A 162 26.31 7.35 21.00
N ASP A 163 27.29 6.57 21.47
CA ASP A 163 28.69 6.99 21.52
C ASP A 163 29.61 5.99 20.78
N PRO A 164 30.17 6.37 19.62
CA PRO A 164 29.90 7.61 18.88
C PRO A 164 28.46 7.62 18.31
N VAL A 165 27.94 8.80 17.98
CA VAL A 165 26.64 8.93 17.28
C VAL A 165 26.77 8.28 15.90
N VAL A 166 25.86 7.36 15.57
CA VAL A 166 25.99 6.51 14.37
C VAL A 166 25.81 7.30 13.06
N ASP A 167 24.80 8.15 12.96
CA ASP A 167 24.43 8.83 11.69
C ASP A 167 23.72 10.18 11.86
N GLY A 168 23.70 10.74 13.08
CA GLY A 168 23.09 12.05 13.35
C GLY A 168 21.58 12.02 13.57
N GLY A 169 20.91 10.89 13.33
CA GLY A 169 19.50 10.71 13.69
C GLY A 169 19.28 10.50 15.19
N GLY A 170 18.00 10.34 15.57
CA GLY A 170 17.62 9.95 16.93
C GLY A 170 18.26 8.63 17.35
N SER A 171 18.48 8.46 18.67
CA SER A 171 19.07 7.25 19.27
C SER A 171 18.08 6.45 20.12
N ARG A 172 16.86 6.96 20.35
CA ARG A 172 15.82 6.31 21.15
C ARG A 172 14.53 6.31 20.37
N TYR A 173 13.94 5.14 20.21
CA TYR A 173 12.71 4.97 19.48
C TYR A 173 11.81 3.91 20.12
N TYR A 174 10.55 3.93 19.70
CA TYR A 174 9.60 2.85 19.91
C TYR A 174 9.52 2.01 18.65
N SER A 175 8.59 1.08 18.58
CA SER A 175 8.24 0.41 17.33
C SER A 175 6.74 0.10 17.32
N PHE A 176 6.28 -0.59 16.27
CA PHE A 176 4.88 -0.96 16.18
C PHE A 176 4.43 -1.84 17.34
N GLU A 177 3.27 -1.51 17.91
CA GLU A 177 2.51 -2.42 18.75
C GLU A 177 1.92 -3.53 17.87
N GLN A 178 2.27 -4.76 18.21
CA GLN A 178 2.06 -5.93 17.36
C GLN A 178 1.43 -7.04 18.19
N LEU A 179 0.48 -7.78 17.62
CA LEU A 179 -0.24 -8.81 18.33
C LEU A 179 0.28 -10.19 17.92
N TYR A 180 0.80 -10.93 18.90
CA TYR A 180 1.16 -12.34 18.76
C TYR A 180 0.11 -13.20 19.45
N VAL A 181 -0.36 -14.26 18.80
CA VAL A 181 -1.26 -15.25 19.39
C VAL A 181 -0.51 -16.55 19.60
N VAL A 182 -0.46 -17.03 20.84
CA VAL A 182 0.24 -18.27 21.21
C VAL A 182 -0.32 -19.45 20.42
N GLY A 183 0.57 -20.22 19.81
CA GLY A 183 0.33 -21.36 18.94
C GLY A 183 -0.07 -21.00 17.50
N VAL A 184 -0.13 -19.71 17.18
CA VAL A 184 -0.79 -19.17 15.98
C VAL A 184 0.10 -18.16 15.23
N GLY A 185 0.81 -17.26 15.93
CA GLY A 185 1.75 -16.29 15.36
C GLY A 185 1.24 -14.85 15.32
N MET A 186 1.91 -14.01 14.52
CA MET A 186 1.55 -12.59 14.34
C MET A 186 0.18 -12.41 13.70
N ARG A 187 -0.65 -11.51 14.23
CA ARG A 187 -1.97 -11.19 13.69
C ARG A 187 -2.17 -9.68 13.56
N PRO A 188 -2.76 -9.20 12.45
CA PRO A 188 -3.34 -7.87 12.40
C PRO A 188 -4.43 -7.75 13.48
N TRP A 189 -4.58 -6.57 14.08
CA TRP A 189 -5.41 -6.40 15.27
C TRP A 189 -6.23 -5.11 15.29
N TYR A 190 -7.24 -5.11 16.15
CA TYR A 190 -8.03 -3.93 16.53
C TYR A 190 -8.32 -3.95 18.04
N GLY A 191 -8.69 -2.82 18.63
CA GLY A 191 -8.95 -2.68 20.06
C GLY A 191 -10.43 -2.86 20.39
N ILE A 192 -10.76 -3.79 21.28
CA ILE A 192 -12.12 -4.03 21.79
C ILE A 192 -12.32 -3.41 23.18
N ALA A 193 -13.58 -3.34 23.61
CA ALA A 193 -13.94 -2.76 24.90
C ALA A 193 -13.42 -3.65 26.05
N PRO A 194 -13.18 -3.09 27.26
CA PRO A 194 -13.45 -1.70 27.68
C PRO A 194 -12.30 -0.69 27.45
N ASN A 195 -11.10 -1.14 27.06
CA ASN A 195 -9.89 -0.31 27.06
C ASN A 195 -9.02 -0.48 25.81
N LEU A 196 -9.63 -0.63 24.63
CA LEU A 196 -8.93 -0.98 23.39
C LEU A 196 -8.05 -2.24 23.56
N ASP A 197 -8.58 -3.28 24.20
CA ASP A 197 -7.90 -4.58 24.33
C ASP A 197 -7.62 -5.14 22.93
N SER A 198 -6.37 -5.40 22.55
CA SER A 198 -6.09 -5.94 21.21
C SER A 198 -6.73 -7.31 20.98
N GLU A 199 -7.53 -7.42 19.94
CA GLU A 199 -8.08 -8.68 19.43
C GLU A 199 -7.59 -8.86 17.98
N PRO A 200 -7.27 -10.09 17.54
CA PRO A 200 -7.03 -10.35 16.13
C PRO A 200 -8.22 -9.86 15.29
N LEU A 201 -7.91 -9.21 14.18
CA LEU A 201 -8.91 -8.87 13.18
C LEU A 201 -9.48 -10.16 12.56
N PRO A 202 -10.81 -10.27 12.40
CA PRO A 202 -11.44 -11.37 11.68
C PRO A 202 -10.94 -11.47 10.23
N GLU A 203 -10.85 -12.70 9.70
CA GLU A 203 -10.27 -12.97 8.37
C GLU A 203 -10.97 -12.17 7.26
N GLU A 204 -12.28 -12.02 7.34
CA GLU A 204 -13.09 -11.27 6.36
C GLU A 204 -12.75 -9.77 6.28
N THR A 205 -12.11 -9.21 7.32
CA THR A 205 -11.66 -7.81 7.33
C THR A 205 -10.24 -7.64 6.78
N LEU A 206 -9.51 -8.74 6.59
CA LEU A 206 -8.11 -8.74 6.18
C LEU A 206 -7.99 -8.59 4.65
N LEU A 207 -8.15 -7.37 4.14
CA LEU A 207 -8.11 -7.11 2.69
C LEU A 207 -6.83 -7.61 2.00
N GLY A 208 -5.69 -7.59 2.69
CA GLY A 208 -4.42 -8.15 2.24
C GLY A 208 -4.06 -9.52 2.85
N GLY A 209 -5.01 -10.23 3.47
CA GLY A 209 -4.71 -11.40 4.29
C GLY A 209 -3.85 -11.02 5.51
N GLN A 210 -2.88 -11.84 5.87
CA GLN A 210 -1.95 -11.54 6.97
C GLN A 210 -1.01 -10.36 6.68
N ALA A 211 -0.93 -9.91 5.42
CA ALA A 211 -0.24 -8.68 5.04
C ALA A 211 -1.08 -7.41 5.30
N SER A 212 -2.29 -7.55 5.86
CA SER A 212 -3.14 -6.41 6.21
C SER A 212 -2.57 -5.61 7.39
N ILE A 213 -2.64 -4.29 7.32
CA ILE A 213 -2.21 -3.38 8.38
C ILE A 213 -3.31 -3.31 9.44
N SER A 214 -2.91 -3.44 10.71
CA SER A 214 -3.79 -3.30 11.88
C SER A 214 -4.50 -1.94 11.94
N TYR A 215 -5.57 -1.85 12.72
CA TYR A 215 -6.24 -0.58 12.96
C TYR A 215 -5.29 0.40 13.67
N ASN A 216 -5.33 1.67 13.24
CA ASN A 216 -4.42 2.70 13.74
C ASN A 216 -5.06 3.55 14.84
N TYR A 217 -4.53 3.57 16.06
CA TYR A 217 -5.09 4.36 17.18
C TYR A 217 -4.32 5.65 17.50
N SER A 218 -3.39 6.03 16.62
CA SER A 218 -2.55 7.22 16.75
C SER A 218 -3.07 8.45 16.00
N GLU A 219 -4.21 8.34 15.30
CA GLU A 219 -4.81 9.42 14.49
C GLU A 219 -3.93 9.89 13.34
N GLU A 220 -3.27 8.93 12.72
CA GLU A 220 -2.46 9.13 11.52
C GLU A 220 -3.03 8.38 10.29
N PRO A 221 -4.36 8.43 10.02
CA PRO A 221 -4.95 7.67 8.92
C PRO A 221 -4.38 8.09 7.54
N MET A 222 -3.80 9.29 7.43
CA MET A 222 -3.12 9.76 6.22
C MET A 222 -1.84 8.97 5.87
N ARG A 223 -1.27 8.22 6.82
CA ARG A 223 -0.04 7.43 6.64
C ARG A 223 -0.28 5.94 6.42
N VAL A 224 -1.54 5.49 6.40
CA VAL A 224 -1.87 4.06 6.35
C VAL A 224 -1.34 3.36 5.10
N PHE A 225 -1.26 4.04 3.95
CA PHE A 225 -0.72 3.47 2.70
C PHE A 225 0.81 3.38 2.66
N GLN A 226 1.51 3.90 3.66
CA GLN A 226 2.97 3.95 3.68
C GLN A 226 3.59 2.82 4.51
N GLN A 227 2.76 2.00 5.15
CA GLN A 227 3.22 0.99 6.11
C GLN A 227 3.56 -0.34 5.43
N MET A 228 4.44 -1.09 6.09
CA MET A 228 4.85 -2.44 5.68
C MET A 228 3.71 -3.43 5.87
N ALA A 229 3.75 -4.55 5.14
CA ALA A 229 2.93 -5.72 5.44
C ALA A 229 3.10 -6.12 6.92
N ASN A 230 1.99 -6.43 7.61
CA ASN A 230 2.04 -6.75 9.04
C ASN A 230 2.84 -8.02 9.36
N ASN A 231 2.85 -8.99 8.43
CA ASN A 231 3.62 -10.23 8.51
C ASN A 231 5.00 -10.14 7.83
N ILE A 232 5.55 -8.94 7.62
CA ILE A 232 6.85 -8.77 6.97
C ILE A 232 7.96 -9.52 7.71
N GLY A 233 8.84 -10.17 6.96
CA GLY A 233 10.02 -10.84 7.51
C GLY A 233 11.07 -9.85 8.05
N ILE A 234 11.98 -10.35 8.88
CA ILE A 234 13.04 -9.57 9.51
C ILE A 234 13.93 -8.94 8.43
N VAL A 235 14.43 -9.75 7.51
CA VAL A 235 15.36 -9.30 6.45
C VAL A 235 14.65 -8.39 5.45
N ASN A 236 13.37 -8.68 5.18
CA ASN A 236 12.59 -7.92 4.22
C ASN A 236 12.23 -6.52 4.73
N THR A 237 12.27 -6.28 6.04
CA THR A 237 12.12 -4.93 6.61
C THR A 237 13.21 -3.98 6.14
N GLN A 238 14.47 -4.43 6.08
CA GLN A 238 15.56 -3.61 5.52
C GLN A 238 15.35 -3.33 4.03
N ARG A 239 14.92 -4.35 3.27
CA ARG A 239 14.61 -4.20 1.83
C ARG A 239 13.51 -3.17 1.59
N PHE A 240 12.48 -3.19 2.42
CA PHE A 240 11.37 -2.22 2.36
C PHE A 240 11.87 -0.79 2.57
N VAL A 241 12.61 -0.52 3.65
CA VAL A 241 13.05 0.86 3.95
C VAL A 241 14.06 1.40 2.94
N GLU A 242 14.91 0.53 2.38
CA GLU A 242 15.86 0.93 1.34
C GLU A 242 15.15 1.25 0.01
N GLY A 243 14.13 0.48 -0.34
CA GLY A 243 13.29 0.77 -1.49
C GLY A 243 12.43 2.02 -1.30
N ARG A 244 11.88 2.20 -0.09
CA ARG A 244 11.16 3.41 0.30
C ARG A 244 12.03 4.65 0.15
N ARG A 245 13.28 4.60 0.63
CA ARG A 245 14.25 5.69 0.48
C ARG A 245 14.34 6.13 -0.99
N LEU A 246 14.51 5.18 -1.91
CA LEU A 246 14.63 5.48 -3.34
C LEU A 246 13.31 6.00 -3.94
N PHE A 247 12.16 5.46 -3.55
CA PHE A 247 10.84 5.96 -3.98
C PHE A 247 10.59 7.43 -3.60
N HIS A 248 11.19 7.86 -2.49
CA HIS A 248 11.16 9.24 -1.97
C HIS A 248 12.36 10.11 -2.42
N THR A 249 13.32 9.54 -3.14
CA THR A 249 14.52 10.25 -3.60
C THR A 249 14.26 10.98 -4.91
N SER A 250 14.69 12.24 -4.98
CA SER A 250 14.66 13.04 -6.20
C SER A 250 15.78 12.61 -7.13
N PHE A 251 15.42 12.26 -8.37
CA PHE A 251 16.39 11.98 -9.43
C PHE A 251 17.01 13.26 -10.03
N LEU A 252 16.61 14.44 -9.55
CA LEU A 252 17.21 15.73 -9.92
C LEU A 252 18.41 16.04 -9.03
N ASP A 253 18.20 16.00 -7.71
CA ASP A 253 19.12 16.53 -6.70
C ASP A 253 19.42 15.56 -5.55
N GLY A 254 18.93 14.33 -5.62
CA GLY A 254 19.16 13.28 -4.62
C GLY A 254 18.48 13.50 -3.28
N LYS A 255 17.70 14.58 -3.10
CA LYS A 255 17.05 14.89 -1.83
C LYS A 255 15.85 13.98 -1.57
N HIS A 256 15.72 13.54 -0.32
CA HIS A 256 14.56 12.79 0.16
C HIS A 256 13.37 13.73 0.37
N SER A 257 12.13 13.26 0.13
CA SER A 257 10.93 14.10 0.28
C SER A 257 10.51 14.36 1.72
N GLU A 258 11.00 13.54 2.65
CA GLU A 258 10.73 13.64 4.09
C GLU A 258 12.00 14.07 4.81
N HIS A 259 11.88 15.01 5.75
CA HIS A 259 13.01 15.56 6.51
C HIS A 259 14.21 15.92 5.62
N ASP A 260 13.97 16.71 4.57
CA ASP A 260 14.96 16.99 3.51
C ASP A 260 16.20 17.75 3.99
N ALA A 261 16.11 18.45 5.13
CA ALA A 261 17.24 19.08 5.81
C ALA A 261 18.12 18.09 6.59
N ASP A 262 17.53 16.99 7.08
CA ASP A 262 18.21 16.04 7.98
C ASP A 262 18.63 14.76 7.24
N ASN A 263 17.76 14.23 6.38
CA ASN A 263 18.02 12.99 5.65
C ASN A 263 19.13 13.19 4.60
N PRO A 264 20.11 12.27 4.52
CA PRO A 264 21.25 12.41 3.65
C PRO A 264 20.85 12.35 2.18
N VAL A 265 21.38 13.30 1.41
CA VAL A 265 21.28 13.32 -0.05
C VAL A 265 21.80 12.00 -0.61
N PHE A 266 20.99 11.34 -1.42
CA PHE A 266 21.40 10.12 -2.11
C PHE A 266 22.15 10.51 -3.39
N THR A 267 23.43 10.84 -3.23
CA THR A 267 24.27 11.44 -4.28
C THR A 267 24.34 10.63 -5.57
N ALA A 268 24.21 9.30 -5.49
CA ALA A 268 24.15 8.41 -6.64
C ALA A 268 23.03 8.79 -7.63
N HIS A 269 21.94 9.40 -7.17
CA HIS A 269 20.75 9.73 -7.96
C HIS A 269 20.63 11.20 -8.37
N ILE A 270 21.69 12.00 -8.22
CA ILE A 270 21.72 13.38 -8.73
C ILE A 270 21.80 13.38 -10.26
N GLY A 271 21.03 14.26 -10.92
CA GLY A 271 21.14 14.51 -12.36
C GLY A 271 20.72 13.35 -13.26
N GLN A 272 19.91 12.42 -12.76
CA GLN A 272 19.49 11.23 -13.49
C GLN A 272 18.21 11.39 -14.32
N LEU A 273 17.42 12.45 -14.06
CA LEU A 273 16.21 12.75 -14.83
C LEU A 273 16.47 12.85 -16.34
N GLY A 274 15.46 12.51 -17.14
CA GLY A 274 15.48 12.78 -18.56
C GLY A 274 15.48 14.29 -18.87
N PRO A 275 15.81 14.69 -20.11
CA PRO A 275 15.71 16.09 -20.55
C PRO A 275 14.30 16.66 -20.35
N ARG A 276 13.28 15.79 -20.35
CA ARG A 276 11.91 16.06 -19.95
C ARG A 276 11.44 15.02 -18.94
N TYR A 277 10.53 15.44 -18.06
CA TYR A 277 9.95 14.62 -16.99
C TYR A 277 8.62 15.23 -16.49
N ASN A 278 7.86 14.48 -15.69
CA ASN A 278 6.63 14.94 -15.04
C ASN A 278 6.87 15.32 -13.58
N GLN A 279 7.54 14.47 -12.80
CA GLN A 279 7.95 14.78 -11.43
C GLN A 279 9.33 14.20 -11.12
N PRO A 280 10.09 14.79 -10.19
CA PRO A 280 11.44 14.32 -9.85
C PRO A 280 11.47 13.09 -8.93
N ARG A 281 10.36 12.73 -8.28
CA ARG A 281 10.23 11.60 -7.36
C ARG A 281 8.95 10.81 -7.65
N CYS A 282 8.95 9.52 -7.31
CA CYS A 282 7.77 8.66 -7.48
C CYS A 282 6.60 9.13 -6.59
N ILE A 283 6.90 9.56 -5.35
CA ILE A 283 5.89 9.98 -4.36
C ILE A 283 5.12 11.25 -4.76
N GLU A 284 5.63 12.09 -5.65
CA GLU A 284 4.91 13.31 -6.09
C GLU A 284 3.66 12.97 -6.90
N CYS A 285 3.74 11.96 -7.77
CA CYS A 285 2.56 11.43 -8.49
C CYS A 285 1.72 10.53 -7.58
N HIS A 286 2.37 9.70 -6.76
CA HIS A 286 1.74 8.77 -5.83
C HIS A 286 1.65 9.37 -4.42
N THR A 287 0.97 10.51 -4.25
CA THR A 287 0.94 11.27 -3.00
C THR A 287 0.61 10.40 -1.79
N ASN A 288 1.54 10.27 -0.83
CA ASN A 288 1.43 9.37 0.33
C ASN A 288 1.12 7.91 -0.03
N ASN A 289 1.66 7.40 -1.15
CA ASN A 289 1.32 6.11 -1.77
C ASN A 289 -0.13 6.00 -2.28
N GLY A 290 -0.88 7.09 -2.22
CA GLY A 290 -2.22 7.24 -2.75
C GLY A 290 -2.19 7.62 -4.23
N ARG A 291 -3.23 8.33 -4.63
CA ARG A 291 -3.43 8.76 -6.02
C ARG A 291 -2.93 10.18 -6.26
N SER A 292 -2.83 10.57 -7.53
CA SER A 292 -2.67 11.99 -7.88
C SER A 292 -3.79 12.81 -7.25
N VAL A 293 -3.44 13.96 -6.69
CA VAL A 293 -4.38 14.90 -6.09
C VAL A 293 -5.23 15.60 -7.15
N ALA A 294 -6.39 16.09 -6.75
CA ALA A 294 -7.27 16.88 -7.61
C ALA A 294 -6.58 18.13 -8.18
N ALA A 295 -6.61 18.28 -9.51
CA ALA A 295 -6.18 19.50 -10.18
C ALA A 295 -7.32 20.52 -10.25
N GLY A 296 -7.00 21.80 -10.03
CA GLY A 296 -7.91 22.92 -10.31
C GLY A 296 -7.95 23.28 -11.79
N ILE A 297 -8.99 24.01 -12.22
CA ILE A 297 -9.04 24.56 -13.58
C ILE A 297 -7.83 25.49 -13.80
N GLY A 298 -7.15 25.33 -14.94
CA GLY A 298 -5.93 26.01 -15.31
C GLY A 298 -4.65 25.38 -14.74
N ALA A 299 -4.76 24.46 -13.78
CA ALA A 299 -3.60 23.79 -13.20
C ALA A 299 -3.00 22.77 -14.18
N LYS A 300 -1.68 22.61 -14.08
CA LYS A 300 -0.91 21.59 -14.79
C LYS A 300 -1.25 20.20 -14.25
N LEU A 301 -1.23 19.19 -15.13
CA LEU A 301 -1.55 17.80 -14.81
C LEU A 301 -0.29 16.92 -14.74
N ASP A 302 0.80 17.45 -14.22
CA ASP A 302 2.11 16.80 -14.17
C ASP A 302 2.25 15.74 -13.07
N THR A 303 1.23 15.56 -12.23
CA THR A 303 1.10 14.41 -11.32
C THR A 303 0.28 13.26 -11.93
N MET A 304 -0.25 13.44 -13.14
CA MET A 304 -0.96 12.44 -13.94
C MET A 304 -0.13 12.09 -15.17
N SER A 305 -0.26 10.86 -15.68
CA SER A 305 0.32 10.49 -16.97
C SER A 305 -0.65 10.88 -18.10
N MET A 306 -0.16 11.61 -19.09
CA MET A 306 -0.90 11.94 -20.30
C MET A 306 -0.34 11.07 -21.42
N LEU A 307 -0.78 9.81 -21.49
CA LEU A 307 -0.26 8.89 -22.49
C LEU A 307 -0.69 9.32 -23.89
N THR A 308 0.17 9.07 -24.88
CA THR A 308 -0.03 9.57 -26.25
C THR A 308 0.40 8.54 -27.30
N ASN A 309 -0.28 8.56 -28.44
CA ASN A 309 0.14 7.89 -29.67
C ASN A 309 -0.15 8.79 -30.89
N GLY A 310 0.58 8.53 -31.97
CA GLY A 310 0.25 9.02 -33.30
C GLY A 310 -1.00 8.35 -33.88
N ALA A 311 -1.50 8.87 -35.00
CA ALA A 311 -2.71 8.36 -35.65
C ALA A 311 -2.57 6.91 -36.16
N ASP A 312 -1.34 6.44 -36.38
CA ASP A 312 -1.01 5.07 -36.77
C ASP A 312 -0.84 4.11 -35.58
N GLY A 313 -1.10 4.58 -34.35
CA GLY A 313 -0.96 3.81 -33.12
C GLY A 313 0.48 3.63 -32.63
N ARG A 314 1.48 4.24 -33.31
CA ARG A 314 2.86 4.29 -32.83
C ARG A 314 3.06 5.47 -31.88
N ALA A 315 4.27 5.60 -31.33
CA ALA A 315 4.61 6.72 -30.45
C ALA A 315 4.31 8.08 -31.10
N ASP A 316 3.78 9.03 -30.34
CA ASP A 316 3.51 10.37 -30.83
C ASP A 316 4.82 11.08 -31.27
N PRO A 317 4.86 11.76 -32.43
CA PRO A 317 6.08 12.41 -32.91
C PRO A 317 6.61 13.51 -31.98
N ALA A 318 5.73 14.26 -31.31
CA ALA A 318 6.13 15.30 -30.37
C ALA A 318 6.47 14.72 -29.00
N TYR A 319 5.60 13.85 -28.48
CA TYR A 319 5.64 13.45 -27.06
C TYR A 319 6.20 12.06 -26.79
N GLY A 320 6.20 11.17 -27.79
CA GLY A 320 6.44 9.75 -27.55
C GLY A 320 5.19 9.07 -26.95
N TYR A 321 5.36 8.19 -25.97
CA TYR A 321 4.26 7.47 -25.33
C TYR A 321 3.61 8.21 -24.15
N ASN A 322 4.17 9.32 -23.70
CA ASN A 322 3.65 10.11 -22.59
C ASN A 322 4.10 11.58 -22.72
N VAL A 323 3.21 12.53 -22.46
CA VAL A 323 3.63 13.93 -22.37
C VAL A 323 4.42 14.14 -21.08
N GLN A 324 5.73 14.37 -21.23
CA GLN A 324 6.63 14.79 -20.15
C GLN A 324 6.68 16.31 -20.10
N GLN A 325 5.97 16.89 -19.12
CA GLN A 325 5.54 18.27 -19.19
C GLN A 325 6.57 19.29 -18.69
N HIS A 326 7.61 18.87 -17.95
CA HIS A 326 8.75 19.72 -17.58
C HIS A 326 9.93 19.47 -18.51
N ALA A 327 10.81 20.45 -18.59
CA ALA A 327 12.09 20.34 -19.29
C ALA A 327 13.22 20.84 -18.38
N GLN A 328 14.37 20.18 -18.44
CA GLN A 328 15.57 20.69 -17.76
C GLN A 328 16.13 21.94 -18.45
N ASP A 329 16.00 22.02 -19.77
CA ASP A 329 16.35 23.21 -20.55
C ASP A 329 15.21 24.24 -20.43
N PRO A 330 15.45 25.41 -19.80
CA PRO A 330 14.42 26.44 -19.61
C PRO A 330 13.97 27.10 -20.93
N THR A 331 14.70 26.88 -22.02
CA THR A 331 14.37 27.38 -23.37
C THR A 331 13.57 26.39 -24.21
N ALA A 332 13.38 25.15 -23.72
CA ALA A 332 12.66 24.12 -24.45
C ALA A 332 11.18 24.48 -24.62
N THR A 333 10.58 24.07 -25.75
CA THR A 333 9.15 24.27 -26.02
C THR A 333 8.30 23.72 -24.86
N PRO A 334 7.37 24.51 -24.29
CA PRO A 334 6.52 24.04 -23.21
C PRO A 334 5.52 22.98 -23.69
N PHE A 335 5.42 21.89 -22.93
CA PHE A 335 4.48 20.77 -23.19
C PHE A 335 3.44 20.64 -22.09
N ASP A 336 3.11 21.76 -21.42
CA ASP A 336 2.12 21.78 -20.36
C ASP A 336 0.78 21.19 -20.84
N VAL A 337 0.22 20.29 -20.06
CA VAL A 337 -1.17 19.84 -20.19
C VAL A 337 -1.91 20.37 -18.97
N THR A 338 -3.03 21.05 -19.22
CA THR A 338 -3.81 21.69 -18.15
C THR A 338 -5.26 21.21 -18.15
N LEU A 339 -5.89 21.22 -16.98
CA LEU A 339 -7.34 21.06 -16.87
C LEU A 339 -8.01 22.36 -17.36
N GLN A 340 -8.52 22.38 -18.58
CA GLN A 340 -9.12 23.58 -19.17
C GLN A 340 -10.51 23.86 -18.63
N ALA A 341 -11.34 22.83 -18.52
CA ALA A 341 -12.72 22.93 -18.09
C ALA A 341 -13.23 21.59 -17.56
N LEU A 342 -14.42 21.62 -16.98
CA LEU A 342 -15.17 20.44 -16.57
C LEU A 342 -16.53 20.49 -17.26
N ASP A 343 -16.75 19.61 -18.22
CA ASP A 343 -18.06 19.44 -18.85
C ASP A 343 -19.01 18.79 -17.84
N LYS A 344 -20.17 19.43 -17.63
CA LYS A 344 -21.14 19.05 -16.60
C LYS A 344 -22.34 18.36 -17.23
N THR A 345 -22.73 17.23 -16.66
CA THR A 345 -23.97 16.53 -17.00
C THR A 345 -24.74 16.24 -15.71
N VAL A 346 -26.03 16.57 -15.66
CA VAL A 346 -26.86 16.23 -14.49
C VAL A 346 -27.61 14.94 -14.75
N ARG A 347 -27.40 13.96 -13.87
CA ARG A 347 -28.16 12.73 -13.84
C ARG A 347 -29.24 12.82 -12.77
N THR A 348 -30.49 12.54 -13.13
CA THR A 348 -31.61 12.50 -12.18
C THR A 348 -31.93 11.05 -11.87
N LEU A 349 -31.84 10.66 -10.60
CA LEU A 349 -32.13 9.33 -10.11
C LEU A 349 -33.64 9.09 -10.02
N PRO A 350 -34.11 7.83 -9.95
CA PRO A 350 -35.54 7.49 -9.89
C PRO A 350 -36.33 8.15 -8.74
N ASP A 351 -35.67 8.48 -7.63
CA ASP A 351 -36.26 9.19 -6.49
C ASP A 351 -36.20 10.72 -6.61
N GLY A 352 -35.71 11.24 -7.74
CA GLY A 352 -35.57 12.67 -8.02
C GLY A 352 -34.25 13.29 -7.55
N GLU A 353 -33.35 12.54 -6.89
CA GLU A 353 -32.02 13.06 -6.54
C GLU A 353 -31.25 13.46 -7.81
N ARG A 354 -30.68 14.67 -7.82
CA ARG A 354 -29.92 15.19 -8.96
C ARG A 354 -28.44 15.16 -8.63
N VAL A 355 -27.68 14.37 -9.39
CA VAL A 355 -26.23 14.25 -9.24
C VAL A 355 -25.54 14.89 -10.44
N GLU A 356 -24.69 15.88 -10.18
CA GLU A 356 -23.85 16.49 -11.23
C GLU A 356 -22.61 15.61 -11.45
N LEU A 357 -22.47 15.08 -12.66
CA LEU A 357 -21.28 14.39 -13.13
C LEU A 357 -20.41 15.37 -13.92
N VAL A 358 -19.10 15.26 -13.76
CA VAL A 358 -18.13 16.10 -14.48
C VAL A 358 -17.20 15.25 -15.35
N LYS A 359 -16.82 15.76 -16.52
CA LYS A 359 -15.81 15.17 -17.41
C LYS A 359 -14.72 16.22 -17.69
N PRO A 360 -13.43 15.90 -17.47
CA PRO A 360 -12.35 16.84 -17.69
C PRO A 360 -12.14 17.13 -19.18
N VAL A 361 -11.90 18.40 -19.48
CA VAL A 361 -11.44 18.89 -20.79
C VAL A 361 -9.99 19.33 -20.63
N PHE A 362 -9.11 18.78 -21.46
CA PHE A 362 -7.68 19.01 -21.37
C PHE A 362 -7.21 19.96 -22.47
N ALA A 363 -6.30 20.87 -22.13
CA ALA A 363 -5.63 21.73 -23.10
C ALA A 363 -4.14 21.40 -23.17
N PHE A 364 -3.63 21.23 -24.40
CA PHE A 364 -2.22 21.00 -24.70
C PHE A 364 -1.59 22.30 -25.19
N LYS A 365 -0.48 22.71 -24.58
CA LYS A 365 0.29 23.87 -25.03
C LYS A 365 1.13 23.60 -26.28
N GLY A 366 1.58 22.36 -26.44
CA GLY A 366 2.16 21.86 -27.70
C GLY A 366 1.08 21.34 -28.67
N PRO A 367 1.47 20.60 -29.72
CA PRO A 367 0.51 19.94 -30.62
C PRO A 367 -0.50 19.08 -29.84
N THR A 368 -1.76 19.06 -30.24
CA THR A 368 -2.71 18.09 -29.66
C THR A 368 -2.42 16.70 -30.22
N PRO A 369 -2.17 15.67 -29.38
CA PRO A 369 -1.93 14.32 -29.85
C PRO A 369 -3.11 13.77 -30.65
N ALA A 370 -2.84 12.92 -31.65
CA ALA A 370 -3.91 12.25 -32.41
C ALA A 370 -4.70 11.28 -31.53
N GLN A 371 -4.01 10.64 -30.57
CA GLN A 371 -4.61 9.78 -29.56
C GLN A 371 -3.96 10.08 -28.20
N PHE A 372 -4.77 10.18 -27.15
CA PHE A 372 -4.30 10.33 -25.78
C PHE A 372 -5.22 9.68 -24.74
N SER A 373 -4.68 9.48 -23.55
CA SER A 373 -5.36 8.97 -22.36
C SER A 373 -4.81 9.66 -21.12
N ALA A 374 -5.68 10.34 -20.35
CA ALA A 374 -5.31 10.90 -19.06
C ALA A 374 -5.39 9.82 -17.98
N ARG A 375 -4.33 9.67 -17.18
CA ARG A 375 -4.21 8.61 -16.17
C ARG A 375 -3.79 9.18 -14.84
N GLN A 376 -4.70 9.14 -13.89
CA GLN A 376 -4.41 9.33 -12.49
C GLN A 376 -3.41 8.26 -12.04
N ALA A 377 -2.41 8.65 -11.27
CA ALA A 377 -1.55 7.68 -10.60
C ALA A 377 -2.44 6.84 -9.66
N PRO A 378 -2.41 5.50 -9.75
CA PRO A 378 -3.14 4.65 -8.81
C PRO A 378 -2.42 4.64 -7.46
N GLN A 379 -3.15 4.31 -6.39
CA GLN A 379 -2.53 3.93 -5.13
C GLN A 379 -1.67 2.67 -5.30
N VAL A 380 -0.58 2.56 -4.55
CA VAL A 380 0.45 1.51 -4.73
C VAL A 380 0.41 0.40 -3.67
N ILE A 381 -0.63 0.36 -2.85
CA ILE A 381 -0.83 -0.70 -1.84
C ILE A 381 -1.18 -2.05 -2.49
N GLY A 382 -0.71 -3.14 -1.90
CA GLY A 382 -1.07 -4.50 -2.29
C GLY A 382 -0.52 -4.98 -3.64
N MET A 383 0.39 -4.24 -4.28
CA MET A 383 0.94 -4.61 -5.60
C MET A 383 1.67 -5.96 -5.57
N GLY A 384 2.40 -6.27 -4.49
CA GLY A 384 3.03 -7.58 -4.32
C GLY A 384 2.04 -8.74 -4.19
N LEU A 385 0.88 -8.52 -3.54
CA LEU A 385 -0.17 -9.54 -3.44
C LEU A 385 -0.79 -9.82 -4.81
N ILE A 386 -0.97 -8.78 -5.65
CA ILE A 386 -1.41 -8.93 -7.04
C ILE A 386 -0.37 -9.70 -7.87
N GLU A 387 0.92 -9.42 -7.70
CA GLU A 387 2.01 -10.17 -8.35
C GLU A 387 2.02 -11.65 -7.91
N ALA A 388 1.69 -11.91 -6.63
CA ALA A 388 1.65 -13.26 -6.07
C ALA A 388 0.45 -14.11 -6.51
N LEU A 389 -0.55 -13.55 -7.21
CA LEU A 389 -1.65 -14.33 -7.77
C LEU A 389 -1.15 -15.27 -8.89
N PRO A 390 -1.51 -16.55 -8.91
CA PRO A 390 -1.31 -17.39 -10.10
C PRO A 390 -2.13 -16.83 -11.27
N GLU A 391 -1.60 -16.87 -12.51
CA GLU A 391 -2.37 -16.44 -13.68
C GLU A 391 -3.69 -17.23 -13.80
N ALA A 392 -3.66 -18.53 -13.48
CA ALA A 392 -4.83 -19.38 -13.46
C ALA A 392 -5.95 -18.89 -12.50
N THR A 393 -5.59 -18.25 -11.37
CA THR A 393 -6.59 -17.69 -10.43
C THR A 393 -7.36 -16.54 -11.07
N ILE A 394 -6.68 -15.69 -11.87
CA ILE A 394 -7.31 -14.58 -12.58
C ILE A 394 -8.09 -15.10 -13.79
N LEU A 395 -7.49 -16.00 -14.57
CA LEU A 395 -8.11 -16.59 -15.77
C LEU A 395 -9.38 -17.40 -15.45
N ALA A 396 -9.50 -17.95 -14.24
CA ALA A 396 -10.71 -18.63 -13.81
C ALA A 396 -11.94 -17.71 -13.73
N GLN A 397 -11.75 -16.39 -13.66
CA GLN A 397 -12.82 -15.39 -13.66
C GLN A 397 -13.12 -14.84 -15.06
N ALA A 398 -12.37 -15.24 -16.08
CA ALA A 398 -12.56 -14.72 -17.43
C ALA A 398 -13.75 -15.38 -18.12
N ASP A 399 -14.64 -14.56 -18.68
CA ASP A 399 -15.79 -15.02 -19.48
C ASP A 399 -15.89 -14.27 -20.82
N PRO A 400 -14.85 -14.33 -21.68
CA PRO A 400 -14.76 -13.47 -22.87
C PRO A 400 -15.90 -13.65 -23.87
N ASN A 401 -16.71 -14.70 -23.73
CA ASN A 401 -17.84 -15.01 -24.60
C ASN A 401 -19.21 -14.80 -23.93
N ASP A 402 -19.27 -14.26 -22.69
CA ASP A 402 -20.50 -14.11 -21.91
C ASP A 402 -21.29 -15.43 -21.84
N ALA A 403 -20.61 -16.52 -21.50
CA ALA A 403 -21.16 -17.86 -21.50
C ALA A 403 -22.28 -18.03 -20.46
N ASN A 404 -22.28 -17.23 -19.40
CA ASN A 404 -23.33 -17.22 -18.39
C ASN A 404 -24.53 -16.29 -18.76
N GLY A 405 -24.41 -15.50 -19.83
CA GLY A 405 -25.46 -14.61 -20.34
C GLY A 405 -25.80 -13.44 -19.42
N ASP A 406 -24.87 -13.00 -18.58
CA ASP A 406 -25.08 -11.89 -17.66
C ASP A 406 -24.62 -10.52 -18.19
N GLY A 407 -23.98 -10.51 -19.36
CA GLY A 407 -23.51 -9.32 -20.04
C GLY A 407 -22.12 -8.85 -19.59
N VAL A 408 -21.44 -9.57 -18.70
CA VAL A 408 -20.09 -9.25 -18.20
C VAL A 408 -19.07 -10.25 -18.75
N ARG A 409 -18.02 -9.75 -19.41
CA ARG A 409 -17.14 -10.58 -20.24
C ARG A 409 -15.73 -10.81 -19.72
N GLY A 410 -15.24 -10.03 -18.75
CA GLY A 410 -13.91 -10.21 -18.12
C GLY A 410 -12.81 -10.70 -19.07
N ILE A 411 -12.20 -9.79 -19.84
CA ILE A 411 -11.27 -10.13 -20.93
C ILE A 411 -9.81 -10.09 -20.43
N PRO A 412 -9.01 -11.16 -20.59
CA PRO A 412 -7.59 -11.14 -20.29
C PRO A 412 -6.80 -10.23 -21.25
N ASN A 413 -5.86 -9.43 -20.73
CA ASN A 413 -4.89 -8.73 -21.57
C ASN A 413 -3.55 -9.46 -21.58
N TRP A 414 -3.08 -9.88 -22.75
CA TRP A 414 -1.83 -10.62 -22.91
C TRP A 414 -0.68 -9.69 -23.27
N ILE A 415 0.37 -9.70 -22.45
CA ILE A 415 1.47 -8.75 -22.48
C ILE A 415 2.79 -9.46 -22.70
N VAL A 416 3.59 -8.98 -23.63
CA VAL A 416 4.98 -9.43 -23.81
C VAL A 416 5.84 -8.78 -22.73
N ASP A 417 6.43 -9.60 -21.87
CA ASP A 417 7.42 -9.19 -20.90
C ASP A 417 8.66 -8.62 -21.61
N PRO A 418 9.04 -7.36 -21.35
CA PRO A 418 10.15 -6.71 -22.03
C PRO A 418 11.51 -7.37 -21.75
N GLU A 419 11.67 -8.07 -20.62
CA GLU A 419 12.95 -8.67 -20.22
C GLU A 419 13.10 -10.10 -20.72
N THR A 420 12.03 -10.90 -20.62
CA THR A 420 12.07 -12.32 -20.98
C THR A 420 11.58 -12.61 -22.40
N GLY A 421 10.86 -11.66 -23.03
CA GLY A 421 10.21 -11.84 -24.33
C GLY A 421 9.00 -12.80 -24.29
N LYS A 422 8.67 -13.37 -23.14
CA LYS A 422 7.53 -14.28 -22.96
C LYS A 422 6.23 -13.50 -22.86
N THR A 423 5.14 -14.10 -23.31
CA THR A 423 3.80 -13.52 -23.12
C THR A 423 3.22 -14.00 -21.80
N HIS A 424 2.76 -13.04 -21.00
CA HIS A 424 2.19 -13.24 -19.67
C HIS A 424 0.87 -12.49 -19.54
N LEU A 425 0.06 -12.89 -18.56
CA LEU A 425 -1.15 -12.14 -18.23
C LEU A 425 -0.77 -10.78 -17.65
N GLY A 426 -1.36 -9.71 -18.20
CA GLY A 426 -1.23 -8.36 -17.70
C GLY A 426 -1.99 -8.14 -16.40
N ARG A 427 -1.40 -7.38 -15.47
CA ARG A 427 -1.92 -7.20 -14.10
C ARG A 427 -1.90 -5.75 -13.62
N PHE A 428 -0.93 -4.96 -14.10
CA PHE A 428 -0.68 -3.61 -13.61
C PHE A 428 -1.06 -2.53 -14.64
N GLY A 429 -1.26 -1.30 -14.15
CA GLY A 429 -1.77 -0.18 -14.92
C GLY A 429 -3.31 -0.22 -15.08
N TRP A 430 -3.86 0.82 -15.72
CA TRP A 430 -5.31 0.98 -15.90
C TRP A 430 -5.93 0.03 -16.94
N LYS A 431 -5.12 -0.47 -17.90
CA LYS A 431 -5.55 -1.44 -18.92
C LYS A 431 -4.81 -2.77 -18.83
N ALA A 432 -4.34 -3.14 -17.63
CA ALA A 432 -3.57 -4.39 -17.42
C ALA A 432 -2.37 -4.51 -18.39
N SER A 433 -1.64 -3.42 -18.67
CA SER A 433 -0.67 -3.37 -19.76
C SER A 433 0.74 -3.86 -19.37
N LYS A 434 0.94 -4.30 -18.12
CA LYS A 434 2.22 -4.79 -17.59
C LYS A 434 2.04 -6.11 -16.87
N ALA A 435 2.94 -7.06 -17.14
CA ALA A 435 2.90 -8.43 -16.61
C ALA A 435 3.47 -8.57 -15.19
N SER A 436 4.51 -7.80 -14.85
CA SER A 436 5.20 -7.86 -13.56
C SER A 436 5.31 -6.47 -12.92
N LEU A 437 5.55 -6.45 -11.62
CA LEU A 437 5.78 -5.22 -10.88
C LEU A 437 7.04 -4.50 -11.36
N ARG A 438 8.08 -5.28 -11.68
CA ARG A 438 9.31 -4.78 -12.26
C ARG A 438 9.10 -4.12 -13.62
N HIS A 439 8.27 -4.70 -14.50
CA HIS A 439 7.85 -4.07 -15.75
C HIS A 439 7.11 -2.75 -15.48
N GLN A 440 6.20 -2.71 -14.49
CA GLN A 440 5.50 -1.49 -14.10
C GLN A 440 6.46 -0.38 -13.62
N VAL A 441 7.45 -0.71 -12.77
CA VAL A 441 8.44 0.27 -12.28
C VAL A 441 9.31 0.79 -13.42
N GLY A 442 9.84 -0.11 -14.25
CA GLY A 442 10.66 0.28 -15.41
C GLY A 442 9.90 1.20 -16.37
N ASP A 443 8.63 0.89 -16.66
CA ASP A 443 7.78 1.67 -17.57
C ASP A 443 7.52 3.08 -17.03
N ALA A 444 7.27 3.20 -15.72
CA ALA A 444 7.06 4.50 -15.06
C ALA A 444 8.34 5.35 -15.01
N LEU A 445 9.49 4.75 -14.66
CA LEU A 445 10.79 5.45 -14.64
C LEU A 445 11.09 6.12 -15.99
N ILE A 446 10.87 5.37 -17.08
CA ILE A 446 11.16 5.88 -18.41
C ILE A 446 10.07 6.83 -18.91
N LYS A 447 8.77 6.49 -18.73
CA LYS A 447 7.63 7.29 -19.26
C LYS A 447 7.33 8.55 -18.49
N ASP A 448 7.43 8.53 -17.17
CA ASP A 448 7.08 9.69 -16.36
C ASP A 448 8.32 10.53 -16.05
N MET A 449 9.51 9.94 -15.94
CA MET A 449 10.71 10.62 -15.42
C MET A 449 11.88 10.69 -16.41
N GLY A 450 11.84 9.92 -17.50
CA GLY A 450 12.95 9.81 -18.46
C GLY A 450 14.22 9.17 -17.88
N VAL A 451 14.09 8.44 -16.78
CA VAL A 451 15.14 7.71 -16.07
C VAL A 451 15.26 6.31 -16.68
N THR A 452 16.45 5.91 -17.12
CA THR A 452 16.67 4.59 -17.74
C THR A 452 16.91 3.52 -16.68
N SER A 453 16.49 2.29 -16.97
CA SER A 453 16.61 1.13 -16.08
C SER A 453 16.99 -0.12 -16.88
N PRO A 454 17.43 -1.23 -16.26
CA PRO A 454 17.76 -2.45 -16.99
C PRO A 454 16.61 -2.97 -17.86
N THR A 455 15.35 -2.75 -17.44
CA THR A 455 14.15 -3.10 -18.22
C THR A 455 13.96 -2.20 -19.44
N PHE A 456 14.31 -0.91 -19.34
CA PHE A 456 14.20 0.08 -20.42
C PHE A 456 15.48 0.93 -20.49
N PRO A 457 16.53 0.41 -21.14
CA PRO A 457 17.89 0.92 -20.96
C PRO A 457 18.22 2.17 -21.79
N THR A 458 17.38 2.56 -22.76
CA THR A 458 17.57 3.79 -23.53
C THR A 458 16.37 4.72 -23.42
N ARG A 459 16.62 6.04 -23.51
CA ARG A 459 15.54 7.04 -23.61
C ARG A 459 14.74 6.92 -24.91
N GLY A 460 15.31 6.27 -25.94
CA GLY A 460 14.60 5.92 -27.17
C GLY A 460 13.37 5.05 -26.93
N CYS A 461 13.32 4.31 -25.82
CA CYS A 461 12.13 3.57 -25.39
C CYS A 461 10.86 4.42 -25.29
N GLN A 462 11.01 5.71 -24.94
CA GLN A 462 9.88 6.64 -24.93
C GLN A 462 9.21 6.85 -26.28
N ARG A 463 9.91 6.49 -27.36
CA ARG A 463 9.47 6.69 -28.73
C ARG A 463 9.43 5.38 -29.52
N GLY A 464 9.50 4.24 -28.83
CA GLY A 464 9.47 2.92 -29.47
C GLY A 464 10.70 2.64 -30.33
N ALA A 465 11.87 3.18 -29.96
CA ALA A 465 13.10 2.93 -30.70
C ALA A 465 13.42 1.41 -30.77
N PRO A 466 13.97 0.92 -31.90
CA PRO A 466 14.24 -0.52 -32.08
C PRO A 466 15.21 -1.11 -31.04
N ASP A 467 16.12 -0.29 -30.52
CA ASP A 467 17.14 -0.67 -29.54
C ASP A 467 16.63 -0.67 -28.09
N CYS A 468 15.34 -0.40 -27.88
CA CYS A 468 14.72 -0.29 -26.56
C CYS A 468 14.86 -1.55 -25.68
N ARG A 469 15.35 -2.67 -26.22
CA ARG A 469 15.48 -3.94 -25.48
C ARG A 469 16.85 -4.60 -25.57
N THR A 470 17.84 -3.98 -26.23
CA THR A 470 19.04 -4.72 -26.69
C THR A 470 20.38 -4.07 -26.33
N THR A 471 20.41 -2.99 -25.56
CA THR A 471 21.67 -2.36 -25.16
C THR A 471 22.17 -2.86 -23.81
N SER A 472 23.49 -2.98 -23.69
CA SER A 472 24.21 -3.26 -22.44
C SER A 472 24.80 -2.00 -21.80
N ALA A 473 24.33 -0.81 -22.21
CA ALA A 473 24.81 0.46 -21.67
C ALA A 473 24.44 0.61 -20.19
N ALA A 474 25.26 1.36 -19.45
CA ALA A 474 24.94 1.74 -18.08
C ALA A 474 23.64 2.56 -18.05
N THR A 475 22.75 2.19 -17.14
CA THR A 475 21.44 2.83 -16.94
C THR A 475 21.48 3.81 -15.77
N SER A 476 20.54 4.76 -15.73
CA SER A 476 20.43 5.71 -14.62
C SER A 476 20.21 5.00 -13.29
N VAL A 477 19.30 4.03 -13.25
CA VAL A 477 19.19 3.10 -12.12
C VAL A 477 19.83 1.77 -12.47
N SER A 478 20.59 1.23 -11.54
CA SER A 478 21.18 -0.11 -11.57
C SER A 478 20.15 -1.20 -11.33
N GLU A 479 20.55 -2.46 -11.52
CA GLU A 479 19.75 -3.63 -11.19
C GLU A 479 19.32 -3.64 -9.72
N GLY A 480 20.25 -3.35 -8.81
CA GLY A 480 19.96 -3.31 -7.38
C GLY A 480 18.95 -2.21 -7.02
N GLU A 481 18.97 -1.07 -7.70
CA GLU A 481 18.04 0.04 -7.45
C GLU A 481 16.65 -0.24 -8.00
N LEU A 482 16.54 -0.82 -9.21
CA LEU A 482 15.27 -1.28 -9.74
C LEU A 482 14.65 -2.37 -8.85
N GLN A 483 15.49 -3.28 -8.33
CA GLN A 483 15.08 -4.28 -7.36
C GLN A 483 14.60 -3.65 -6.05
N ARG A 484 15.30 -2.63 -5.51
CA ARG A 484 14.88 -1.89 -4.31
C ARG A 484 13.49 -1.26 -4.47
N LEU A 485 13.24 -0.56 -5.58
CA LEU A 485 11.91 -0.01 -5.88
C LEU A 485 10.83 -1.11 -5.95
N THR A 486 11.14 -2.21 -6.63
CA THR A 486 10.22 -3.35 -6.73
C THR A 486 9.93 -3.95 -5.35
N HIS A 487 10.95 -4.16 -4.52
CA HIS A 487 10.80 -4.69 -3.16
C HIS A 487 9.92 -3.80 -2.29
N TYR A 488 10.09 -2.48 -2.34
CA TYR A 488 9.22 -1.56 -1.61
C TYR A 488 7.77 -1.78 -1.99
N LEU A 489 7.46 -1.71 -3.29
CA LEU A 489 6.10 -1.88 -3.80
C LEU A 489 5.52 -3.27 -3.53
N SER A 490 6.34 -4.32 -3.51
CA SER A 490 5.90 -5.67 -3.15
C SER A 490 5.49 -5.79 -1.67
N LEU A 491 6.16 -5.05 -0.78
CA LEU A 491 6.10 -5.23 0.67
C LEU A 491 5.24 -4.16 1.38
N ILE A 492 4.63 -3.23 0.65
CA ILE A 492 3.61 -2.32 1.20
C ILE A 492 2.37 -3.12 1.60
N GLY A 493 1.92 -2.91 2.85
CA GLY A 493 0.73 -3.54 3.40
C GLY A 493 -0.57 -2.96 2.82
N VAL A 494 -1.66 -3.70 3.00
CA VAL A 494 -3.01 -3.26 2.63
C VAL A 494 -3.75 -2.90 3.92
N PRO A 495 -4.43 -1.75 4.06
CA PRO A 495 -5.24 -1.49 5.24
C PRO A 495 -6.30 -2.58 5.42
N ALA A 496 -6.53 -3.04 6.65
CA ALA A 496 -7.71 -3.85 6.94
C ALA A 496 -8.99 -3.04 6.71
N GLN A 497 -10.09 -3.74 6.40
CA GLN A 497 -11.40 -3.13 6.27
C GLN A 497 -11.83 -2.53 7.62
N ARG A 498 -12.29 -1.29 7.59
CA ARG A 498 -12.79 -0.51 8.74
C ARG A 498 -14.27 -0.77 8.96
N SER A 499 -14.64 -2.02 9.24
CA SER A 499 -16.03 -2.48 9.44
C SER A 499 -16.38 -2.82 10.89
N LEU A 500 -15.41 -2.79 11.79
CA LEU A 500 -15.60 -3.11 13.21
C LEU A 500 -15.54 -1.85 14.07
N ARG A 501 -16.39 -1.82 15.10
CA ARG A 501 -16.36 -0.74 16.09
C ARG A 501 -15.27 -1.02 17.12
N SER A 502 -14.31 -0.11 17.24
CA SER A 502 -13.30 -0.18 18.28
C SER A 502 -13.90 0.19 19.64
N GLY A 503 -13.45 -0.49 20.70
CA GLY A 503 -13.94 -0.29 22.06
C GLY A 503 -13.17 0.79 22.81
N PHE A 504 -13.35 2.04 22.39
CA PHE A 504 -12.85 3.20 23.12
C PHE A 504 -13.53 3.29 24.51
N PRO A 505 -12.79 3.63 25.58
CA PRO A 505 -13.39 3.90 26.88
C PRO A 505 -14.39 5.06 26.85
N ASP A 506 -15.32 5.10 27.81
CA ASP A 506 -16.28 6.19 27.92
C ASP A 506 -15.60 7.55 28.07
N GLY A 507 -16.14 8.56 27.37
CA GLY A 507 -15.61 9.93 27.35
C GLY A 507 -14.39 10.13 26.45
N ILE A 508 -13.84 9.06 25.86
CA ILE A 508 -12.74 9.16 24.90
C ILE A 508 -13.30 9.46 23.52
N ARG A 509 -12.63 10.38 22.81
CA ARG A 509 -13.00 10.69 21.43
C ARG A 509 -12.62 9.52 20.51
N VAL A 510 -13.59 9.08 19.71
CA VAL A 510 -13.38 8.13 18.61
C VAL A 510 -12.71 8.85 17.44
N SER A 511 -11.65 8.27 16.91
CA SER A 511 -10.96 8.80 15.75
C SER A 511 -11.83 8.65 14.49
N PRO A 512 -11.84 9.61 13.54
CA PRO A 512 -12.73 9.57 12.38
C PRO A 512 -12.61 8.32 11.49
N GLU A 513 -11.47 7.63 11.51
CA GLU A 513 -11.24 6.36 10.82
C GLU A 513 -11.89 5.15 11.52
N HIS A 514 -12.23 5.25 12.80
CA HIS A 514 -12.90 4.20 13.59
C HIS A 514 -14.37 4.51 13.89
N ASP A 515 -14.82 5.71 13.56
CA ASP A 515 -16.23 6.09 13.67
C ASP A 515 -17.01 5.48 12.49
N VAL A 516 -17.46 4.25 12.71
CA VAL A 516 -18.10 3.40 11.69
C VAL A 516 -19.42 2.83 12.20
N ASP A 517 -20.33 2.52 11.28
CA ASP A 517 -21.62 1.89 11.54
C ASP A 517 -21.62 0.46 10.95
N PRO A 518 -21.30 -0.58 11.74
CA PRO A 518 -21.21 -1.96 11.24
C PRO A 518 -22.52 -2.48 10.62
N PRO A 519 -23.73 -2.26 11.21
CA PRO A 519 -24.99 -2.59 10.55
C PRO A 519 -25.15 -1.96 9.15
N LEU A 520 -24.84 -0.67 9.00
CA LEU A 520 -24.94 0.02 7.72
C LEU A 520 -23.93 -0.53 6.70
N ILE A 521 -22.69 -0.81 7.13
CA ILE A 521 -21.64 -1.40 6.29
C ILE A 521 -22.05 -2.82 5.84
N ALA A 522 -22.59 -3.64 6.74
CA ALA A 522 -23.07 -4.98 6.41
C ALA A 522 -24.25 -4.94 5.41
N ARG A 523 -25.19 -4.01 5.60
CA ARG A 523 -26.27 -3.74 4.64
C ARG A 523 -25.71 -3.34 3.27
N GLY A 524 -24.72 -2.45 3.26
CA GLY A 524 -24.03 -2.02 2.05
C GLY A 524 -23.33 -3.14 1.29
N ALA A 525 -22.63 -4.03 2.00
CA ALA A 525 -21.99 -5.20 1.41
C ALA A 525 -23.01 -6.15 0.76
N ALA A 526 -24.14 -6.40 1.42
CA ALA A 526 -25.21 -7.22 0.88
C ALA A 526 -25.83 -6.59 -0.39
N LEU A 527 -26.05 -5.27 -0.38
CA LEU A 527 -26.57 -4.53 -1.53
C LEU A 527 -25.58 -4.48 -2.70
N PHE A 528 -24.28 -4.32 -2.42
CA PHE A 528 -23.22 -4.36 -3.41
C PHE A 528 -23.22 -5.69 -4.19
N ASN A 529 -23.46 -6.80 -3.48
CA ASN A 529 -23.68 -8.10 -4.10
C ASN A 529 -25.01 -8.16 -4.86
N GLN A 530 -26.11 -7.71 -4.23
CA GLN A 530 -27.46 -7.75 -4.82
C GLN A 530 -27.55 -7.00 -6.15
N VAL A 531 -26.93 -5.82 -6.26
CA VAL A 531 -26.90 -5.02 -7.50
C VAL A 531 -25.77 -5.45 -8.44
N ARG A 532 -25.15 -6.60 -8.18
CA ARG A 532 -24.18 -7.28 -9.04
C ARG A 532 -22.89 -6.50 -9.31
N CYS A 533 -22.44 -5.64 -8.39
CA CYS A 533 -21.11 -5.03 -8.50
C CYS A 533 -20.00 -6.09 -8.47
N VAL A 534 -20.22 -7.20 -7.75
CA VAL A 534 -19.30 -8.32 -7.60
C VAL A 534 -18.99 -9.07 -8.90
N ALA A 535 -19.77 -8.85 -9.98
CA ALA A 535 -19.54 -9.48 -11.27
C ALA A 535 -18.16 -9.11 -11.86
N CYS A 536 -17.70 -7.87 -11.62
CA CYS A 536 -16.32 -7.45 -11.93
C CYS A 536 -15.49 -7.28 -10.64
N HIS A 537 -16.09 -6.69 -9.59
CA HIS A 537 -15.43 -6.45 -8.30
C HIS A 537 -15.48 -7.71 -7.41
N THR A 538 -14.91 -8.81 -7.91
CA THR A 538 -14.85 -10.10 -7.21
C THR A 538 -14.17 -9.93 -5.85
N ALA A 539 -14.88 -10.30 -4.78
CA ALA A 539 -14.46 -10.00 -3.41
C ALA A 539 -13.12 -10.64 -3.05
N THR A 540 -12.94 -11.94 -3.33
CA THR A 540 -11.87 -12.76 -2.73
C THR A 540 -11.01 -13.47 -3.77
N MET A 541 -9.71 -13.52 -3.54
CA MET A 541 -8.74 -14.30 -4.31
C MET A 541 -7.70 -14.97 -3.40
N LYS A 542 -6.99 -15.96 -3.93
CA LYS A 542 -5.90 -16.64 -3.21
C LYS A 542 -4.58 -16.51 -3.94
N THR A 543 -3.55 -16.05 -3.24
CA THR A 543 -2.18 -15.98 -3.78
C THR A 543 -1.53 -17.36 -3.84
N GLY A 544 -0.54 -17.51 -4.71
CA GLY A 544 0.20 -18.75 -4.92
C GLY A 544 1.22 -19.01 -3.82
N ASN A 545 1.99 -20.09 -3.97
CA ASN A 545 3.01 -20.51 -3.01
C ASN A 545 4.46 -20.30 -3.50
N THR A 546 4.67 -19.67 -4.67
CA THR A 546 5.98 -19.56 -5.33
C THR A 546 6.58 -18.16 -5.32
N HIS A 547 5.84 -17.14 -4.86
CA HIS A 547 6.33 -15.76 -4.86
C HIS A 547 7.65 -15.64 -4.07
N PRO A 548 8.67 -14.85 -4.48
CA PRO A 548 9.96 -14.79 -3.75
C PRO A 548 9.83 -14.42 -2.27
N PHE A 549 8.94 -13.50 -1.93
CA PHE A 549 8.59 -13.14 -0.55
C PHE A 549 7.58 -14.12 0.05
N ALA A 550 7.94 -14.73 1.19
CA ALA A 550 7.11 -15.72 1.85
C ALA A 550 5.83 -15.10 2.46
N GLU A 551 5.93 -13.85 2.91
CA GLU A 551 4.83 -13.05 3.44
C GLU A 551 3.67 -12.83 2.45
N LEU A 552 3.92 -12.98 1.14
CA LEU A 552 2.91 -12.81 0.09
C LEU A 552 2.31 -14.14 -0.39
N ARG A 553 2.80 -15.28 0.11
CA ARG A 553 2.35 -16.61 -0.30
C ARG A 553 1.11 -17.05 0.45
N ASN A 554 0.27 -17.85 -0.21
CA ASN A 554 -0.91 -18.51 0.37
C ASN A 554 -1.84 -17.58 1.16
N GLN A 555 -1.94 -16.32 0.76
CA GLN A 555 -2.82 -15.34 1.37
C GLN A 555 -4.22 -15.46 0.76
N THR A 556 -5.25 -15.54 1.60
CA THR A 556 -6.62 -15.18 1.22
C THR A 556 -6.68 -13.66 1.26
N ILE A 557 -6.97 -13.02 0.12
CA ILE A 557 -6.99 -11.56 -0.02
C ILE A 557 -8.36 -11.11 -0.51
N HIS A 558 -8.76 -9.88 -0.18
CA HIS A 558 -10.02 -9.29 -0.58
C HIS A 558 -9.84 -8.00 -1.39
N PRO A 559 -9.35 -8.08 -2.66
CA PRO A 559 -9.09 -6.90 -3.48
C PRO A 559 -10.37 -6.26 -4.05
N TYR A 560 -11.51 -6.98 -4.07
CA TYR A 560 -12.72 -6.56 -4.77
C TYR A 560 -12.44 -6.18 -6.24
N SER A 561 -11.82 -7.11 -6.96
CA SER A 561 -11.40 -6.94 -8.35
C SER A 561 -11.06 -8.29 -8.96
N ASP A 562 -11.54 -8.56 -10.17
CA ASP A 562 -11.10 -9.69 -10.98
C ASP A 562 -9.79 -9.46 -11.76
N LEU A 563 -9.32 -8.21 -11.84
CA LEU A 563 -8.12 -7.80 -12.59
C LEU A 563 -8.22 -8.00 -14.12
N LEU A 564 -9.43 -8.23 -14.63
CA LEU A 564 -9.71 -8.40 -16.06
C LEU A 564 -10.18 -7.10 -16.69
N LEU A 565 -10.22 -7.07 -18.03
CA LEU A 565 -10.71 -5.92 -18.79
C LEU A 565 -12.22 -6.01 -19.01
N HIS A 566 -12.91 -4.88 -18.80
CA HIS A 566 -14.35 -4.74 -19.06
C HIS A 566 -14.63 -3.53 -19.92
N ASP A 567 -15.63 -3.63 -20.79
CA ASP A 567 -16.16 -2.49 -21.52
C ASP A 567 -16.95 -1.57 -20.58
N MET A 568 -16.38 -0.40 -20.30
CA MET A 568 -17.00 0.61 -19.43
C MET A 568 -17.84 1.63 -20.19
N GLY A 569 -18.12 1.38 -21.47
CA GLY A 569 -18.95 2.18 -22.33
C GLY A 569 -18.26 3.42 -22.92
N PRO A 570 -18.92 4.09 -23.88
CA PRO A 570 -18.34 5.20 -24.65
C PRO A 570 -18.02 6.43 -23.78
N ASN A 571 -18.72 6.61 -22.67
CA ASN A 571 -18.51 7.74 -21.77
C ASN A 571 -17.17 7.64 -21.02
N LEU A 572 -16.69 6.43 -20.76
CA LEU A 572 -15.39 6.17 -20.12
C LEU A 572 -14.31 5.74 -21.13
N ALA A 573 -14.61 5.72 -22.42
CA ALA A 573 -13.61 5.46 -23.43
C ALA A 573 -12.58 6.60 -23.50
N ASP A 574 -11.29 6.23 -23.59
CA ASP A 574 -10.24 7.13 -24.05
C ASP A 574 -10.08 7.00 -25.57
N SER A 575 -8.89 7.30 -26.11
CA SER A 575 -8.57 7.06 -27.53
C SER A 575 -7.39 6.11 -27.76
N LEU A 576 -6.85 5.51 -26.69
CA LEU A 576 -5.65 4.67 -26.76
C LEU A 576 -5.97 3.18 -26.71
N ARG A 577 -5.24 2.44 -27.55
CA ARG A 577 -5.12 0.99 -27.44
C ARG A 577 -3.83 0.62 -26.70
N GLU A 578 -3.89 -0.33 -25.77
CA GLU A 578 -2.72 -0.91 -25.12
C GLU A 578 -2.75 -2.43 -25.20
N ALA A 579 -1.82 -3.01 -25.96
CA ALA A 579 -1.90 -4.41 -26.36
C ALA A 579 -3.30 -4.70 -26.90
N ASN A 580 -4.06 -5.63 -26.31
CA ASN A 580 -5.40 -5.97 -26.77
C ASN A 580 -6.53 -5.12 -26.17
N ALA A 581 -6.23 -4.23 -25.22
CA ALA A 581 -7.23 -3.37 -24.60
C ALA A 581 -7.66 -2.25 -25.57
N ALA A 582 -8.91 -2.29 -26.02
CA ALA A 582 -9.54 -1.22 -26.78
C ALA A 582 -9.76 0.04 -25.90
N PRO A 583 -10.11 1.20 -26.49
CA PRO A 583 -10.19 2.46 -25.74
C PRO A 583 -11.22 2.47 -24.59
N ASN A 584 -12.31 1.75 -24.73
CA ASN A 584 -13.37 1.56 -23.73
C ASN A 584 -13.10 0.43 -22.72
N LEU A 585 -12.08 -0.40 -22.96
CA LEU A 585 -11.72 -1.50 -22.05
C LEU A 585 -10.84 -1.00 -20.92
N TRP A 586 -11.24 -1.27 -19.68
CA TRP A 586 -10.49 -0.92 -18.47
C TRP A 586 -10.36 -2.11 -17.55
N ARG A 587 -9.22 -2.20 -16.88
CA ARG A 587 -9.00 -3.20 -15.84
C ARG A 587 -9.86 -2.84 -14.64
N THR A 588 -10.55 -3.82 -14.05
CA THR A 588 -11.20 -3.63 -12.74
C THR A 588 -10.13 -3.22 -11.72
N ALA A 589 -10.29 -2.03 -11.12
CA ALA A 589 -9.36 -1.53 -10.11
C ALA A 589 -9.69 -2.18 -8.75
N PRO A 590 -8.67 -2.68 -7.99
CA PRO A 590 -8.87 -3.12 -6.62
C PRO A 590 -9.47 -1.99 -5.77
N LEU A 591 -10.49 -2.31 -4.98
CA LEU A 591 -11.18 -1.35 -4.12
C LEU A 591 -10.62 -1.28 -2.70
N TRP A 592 -9.69 -2.17 -2.32
CA TRP A 592 -9.03 -2.08 -1.02
C TRP A 592 -8.43 -0.68 -0.79
N GLY A 593 -8.54 -0.14 0.42
CA GLY A 593 -8.10 1.21 0.77
C GLY A 593 -8.86 2.37 0.13
N VAL A 594 -9.86 2.17 -0.74
CA VAL A 594 -10.53 3.28 -1.44
C VAL A 594 -11.20 4.26 -0.48
N GLY A 595 -11.71 3.78 0.66
CA GLY A 595 -12.28 4.61 1.71
C GLY A 595 -11.24 5.40 2.50
N SER A 596 -9.99 4.97 2.48
CA SER A 596 -8.87 5.63 3.16
C SER A 596 -8.27 6.80 2.36
N LEU A 597 -8.57 6.91 1.06
CA LEU A 597 -8.06 7.98 0.20
C LEU A 597 -8.38 9.38 0.72
N ARG A 598 -9.56 9.57 1.33
CA ARG A 598 -9.94 10.85 1.95
C ARG A 598 -8.97 11.31 3.02
N PHE A 599 -8.35 10.38 3.76
CA PHE A 599 -7.35 10.69 4.76
C PHE A 599 -5.98 10.87 4.12
N VAL A 600 -5.58 9.93 3.25
CA VAL A 600 -4.28 9.90 2.58
C VAL A 600 -4.03 11.15 1.71
N GLN A 601 -5.09 11.67 1.09
CA GLN A 601 -5.05 12.86 0.23
C GLN A 601 -5.48 14.15 0.95
N GLY A 602 -5.65 14.14 2.27
CA GLY A 602 -5.92 15.36 3.06
C GLY A 602 -7.33 15.95 2.89
N GLY A 603 -8.32 15.14 2.56
CA GLY A 603 -9.74 15.49 2.53
C GLY A 603 -10.47 15.00 1.28
N ASP A 604 -11.80 14.85 1.36
CA ASP A 604 -12.66 14.40 0.25
C ASP A 604 -12.54 15.31 -0.99
N ALA A 605 -12.29 16.60 -0.80
CA ALA A 605 -12.12 17.57 -1.89
C ALA A 605 -10.94 17.23 -2.83
N ASN A 606 -9.93 16.52 -2.32
CA ASN A 606 -8.73 16.12 -3.07
C ASN A 606 -8.85 14.74 -3.71
N VAL A 607 -9.83 13.94 -3.30
CA VAL A 607 -10.04 12.58 -3.84
C VAL A 607 -10.62 12.67 -5.24
N ARG A 608 -10.00 11.95 -6.17
CA ARG A 608 -10.52 11.72 -7.52
C ARG A 608 -10.49 10.23 -7.84
N LEU A 609 -11.53 9.76 -8.51
CA LEU A 609 -11.75 8.37 -8.89
C LEU A 609 -11.87 8.24 -10.42
N LEU A 610 -11.79 6.99 -10.90
CA LEU A 610 -11.68 6.61 -12.31
C LEU A 610 -10.35 7.01 -12.95
N HIS A 611 -10.09 6.51 -14.16
CA HIS A 611 -8.78 6.60 -14.79
C HIS A 611 -8.30 8.04 -15.01
N ASP A 612 -9.20 8.97 -15.33
CA ASP A 612 -8.88 10.37 -15.61
C ASP A 612 -9.22 11.32 -14.44
N GLY A 613 -9.54 10.76 -13.27
CA GLY A 613 -9.85 11.52 -12.07
C GLY A 613 -11.14 12.34 -12.17
N ARG A 614 -12.09 11.98 -13.03
CA ARG A 614 -13.32 12.76 -13.22
C ARG A 614 -14.32 12.66 -12.06
N ALA A 615 -14.34 11.55 -11.33
CA ALA A 615 -15.33 11.33 -10.28
C ALA A 615 -14.83 11.90 -8.95
N ARG A 616 -15.63 12.80 -8.35
CA ARG A 616 -15.32 13.46 -7.07
C ARG A 616 -15.76 12.65 -5.85
N SER A 617 -16.62 11.65 -6.06
CA SER A 617 -17.15 10.80 -5.00
C SER A 617 -17.39 9.38 -5.51
N MET A 618 -17.56 8.43 -4.58
CA MET A 618 -17.93 7.05 -4.92
C MET A 618 -19.27 6.96 -5.64
N LEU A 619 -20.24 7.80 -5.25
CA LEU A 619 -21.53 7.91 -5.95
C LEU A 619 -21.33 8.34 -7.40
N GLU A 620 -20.56 9.41 -7.66
CA GLU A 620 -20.27 9.84 -9.03
C GLU A 620 -19.54 8.74 -9.82
N ALA A 621 -18.58 8.05 -9.19
CA ALA A 621 -17.85 6.96 -9.82
C ALA A 621 -18.80 5.85 -10.28
N ILE A 622 -19.72 5.40 -9.41
CA ILE A 622 -20.75 4.40 -9.75
C ILE A 622 -21.60 4.89 -10.92
N LEU A 623 -22.08 6.13 -10.89
CA LEU A 623 -22.96 6.68 -11.93
C LEU A 623 -22.29 6.89 -13.29
N TRP A 624 -20.95 6.95 -13.33
CA TRP A 624 -20.16 6.97 -14.56
C TRP A 624 -19.99 5.60 -15.21
N HIS A 625 -20.18 4.49 -14.47
CA HIS A 625 -20.06 3.14 -15.03
C HIS A 625 -21.07 2.96 -16.17
N GLY A 626 -20.67 2.33 -17.26
CA GLY A 626 -21.55 1.98 -18.39
C GLY A 626 -21.04 0.72 -19.08
N GLY A 627 -21.55 0.42 -20.28
CA GLY A 627 -21.16 -0.79 -21.00
C GLY A 627 -21.60 -2.03 -20.24
N GLU A 628 -20.68 -2.95 -19.92
CA GLU A 628 -20.95 -4.16 -19.14
C GLU A 628 -21.56 -3.84 -17.77
N ALA A 629 -21.26 -2.66 -17.20
CA ALA A 629 -21.76 -2.24 -15.90
C ALA A 629 -23.12 -1.50 -15.94
N ASP A 630 -23.74 -1.31 -17.12
CA ASP A 630 -25.00 -0.56 -17.25
C ASP A 630 -26.13 -1.16 -16.41
N SER A 631 -26.23 -2.50 -16.34
CA SER A 631 -27.24 -3.20 -15.55
C SER A 631 -27.04 -2.96 -14.05
N SER A 632 -25.82 -3.17 -13.53
CA SER A 632 -25.48 -2.98 -12.12
C SER A 632 -25.67 -1.52 -11.68
N ARG A 633 -25.26 -0.55 -12.52
CA ARG A 633 -25.48 0.88 -12.26
C ARG A 633 -26.98 1.18 -12.17
N THR A 634 -27.79 0.71 -13.12
CA THR A 634 -29.24 0.96 -13.13
C THR A 634 -29.93 0.37 -11.90
N GLN A 635 -29.53 -0.82 -11.46
CA GLN A 635 -30.02 -1.43 -10.22
C GLN A 635 -29.64 -0.62 -8.98
N PHE A 636 -28.40 -0.13 -8.91
CA PHE A 636 -27.96 0.77 -7.84
C PHE A 636 -28.76 2.08 -7.82
N GLU A 637 -28.99 2.71 -8.97
CA GLU A 637 -29.80 3.93 -9.08
C GLU A 637 -31.23 3.71 -8.56
N ALA A 638 -31.81 2.53 -8.79
CA ALA A 638 -33.14 2.17 -8.34
C ALA A 638 -33.26 1.87 -6.84
N LEU A 639 -32.14 1.68 -6.13
CA LEU A 639 -32.17 1.52 -4.67
C LEU A 639 -32.70 2.80 -4.00
N PRO A 640 -33.42 2.72 -2.87
CA PRO A 640 -33.72 3.87 -2.04
C PRO A 640 -32.44 4.60 -1.61
N LYS A 641 -32.51 5.92 -1.37
CA LYS A 641 -31.35 6.72 -0.95
C LYS A 641 -30.57 6.10 0.22
N ALA A 642 -31.26 5.64 1.26
CA ALA A 642 -30.61 5.02 2.42
C ALA A 642 -29.80 3.74 2.05
N ASP A 643 -30.27 2.97 1.08
CA ASP A 643 -29.58 1.77 0.59
C ASP A 643 -28.39 2.15 -0.31
N ARG A 644 -28.49 3.23 -1.11
CA ARG A 644 -27.33 3.78 -1.85
C ARG A 644 -26.25 4.29 -0.88
N ASP A 645 -26.66 5.00 0.17
CA ASP A 645 -25.78 5.49 1.22
C ASP A 645 -25.11 4.32 1.98
N ALA A 646 -25.82 3.20 2.18
CA ALA A 646 -25.25 1.98 2.76
C ALA A 646 -24.15 1.37 1.89
N VAL A 647 -24.36 1.26 0.58
CA VAL A 647 -23.32 0.79 -0.37
C VAL A 647 -22.11 1.72 -0.34
N VAL A 648 -22.32 3.05 -0.28
CA VAL A 648 -21.22 4.01 -0.14
C VAL A 648 -20.49 3.83 1.20
N ALA A 649 -21.20 3.59 2.31
CA ALA A 649 -20.59 3.31 3.61
C ALA A 649 -19.73 2.03 3.57
N PHE A 650 -20.20 0.98 2.89
CA PHE A 650 -19.41 -0.22 2.66
C PHE A 650 -18.13 0.08 1.86
N LEU A 651 -18.22 0.79 0.74
CA LEU A 651 -17.04 1.19 -0.04
C LEU A 651 -16.08 2.07 0.77
N GLN A 652 -16.60 2.95 1.63
CA GLN A 652 -15.80 3.75 2.55
C GLN A 652 -15.14 2.92 3.65
N SER A 653 -15.64 1.74 3.97
CA SER A 653 -14.98 0.83 4.93
C SER A 653 -13.78 0.10 4.32
N LEU A 654 -13.69 0.02 2.98
CA LEU A 654 -12.61 -0.68 2.27
C LEU A 654 -11.28 0.09 2.29
#